data_AF-A0A9K3L1W3-F1
#
_entry.id   AF-A0A9K3L1W3-F1
#
_cell.length_a   1.000
_cell.length_b   1.000
_cell.length_c   1.000
_cell.angle_alpha   90.00
_cell.angle_beta   90.00
_cell.angle_gamma   90.00
#
_symmetry.space_group_name_H-M   'P 1'
#
loop_
_entity.id
_entity.type
_entity.pdbx_description
1 polymer ?
#
loop_
_entity_poly.entity_id
_entity_poly.type
_entity_poly.pdbx_seq_one_letter_code
_entity_poly.pdbx_strand_id
1 'polypeptide(L)'
;MRFLLTAILALVLLETSVSSFGTRAPSRLHMSQSSRRNFSSNGVTFMSRGGSSQSSKLSASIEATATVKQHFVSLDNLKLLSERGRNAILRLIENDAEGYQKHVYGDWPEAGVEDEGKRRLADQLADLDISYPGGLGSYLSKARVLLKESAEGVNPFADFEAVVPEGEILSYDREGTMNFSEAEKCGIDAMSGVVFVLVAGGLGERLGYSGIKLSLETNLCTNQSYLEIYTKFIQAMQDLANQKNGRDDIRIPLVIMTSGDTDKLTRKLLKDNHNFGMEDDMITIIMQDKVAALKDGNAGLALDESDRWSVQTKPHGHGDVHQLLFREGLVDKWVEQGKTHAVFLQDTNALVINSVIPALGVCVSKGFHMNSICIPRLPGEAAGAIAKLEHKTDTSKSLVINVEYNQLDPLLRSQGDGEGDVADPSTGFSPFPGNANNLVIELGAYAKTLHGEDQGVVIEFVNPKYKDGSRTEFKKPTRLECMMQDIPKLFQKEMGSDAIIGFTTFDRWFTFSPAKNSLKSGVEAIEQGSSAPGTLSSAESDNYIQNQKKLRCAGVVLPVTDGNNDLVSISGIPVTPGPRIILCPSFAITQEEILNKVTGNDSKITQRSSLVLDGRHITIRNLDLDGALVIRAGDETFVTVDGLKVQNGGWELVEMDPNKEYPETVTIRGYTMEKKETTEYILQEPGEFLIGRDGLVQKVL
;
A
#
# COMPACT_ATOMS: atom_id res chain seq x y z
N MET A 1 59.67 1.95 10.20
CA MET A 1 60.98 2.58 10.51
C MET A 1 60.69 4.01 10.96
N ARG A 2 60.92 4.36 12.25
CA ARG A 2 60.58 5.67 12.88
C ARG A 2 59.06 6.00 12.93
N PHE A 3 58.44 6.60 13.96
CA PHE A 3 58.67 6.87 15.40
C PHE A 3 57.21 6.90 16.00
N LEU A 4 56.83 6.35 17.17
CA LEU A 4 56.98 6.86 18.56
C LEU A 4 56.69 8.38 18.67
N LEU A 5 55.98 8.95 19.66
CA LEU A 5 55.48 8.55 21.00
C LEU A 5 54.14 9.36 21.23
N THR A 6 53.29 9.31 22.27
CA THR A 6 53.35 8.95 23.71
C THR A 6 51.93 8.65 24.26
N ALA A 7 51.79 8.42 25.57
CA ALA A 7 50.52 8.28 26.32
C ALA A 7 50.65 8.94 27.73
N ILE A 8 49.83 8.52 28.70
CA ILE A 8 49.90 8.82 30.17
C ILE A 8 49.28 10.18 30.61
N LEU A 9 48.63 10.34 31.78
CA LEU A 9 47.82 9.48 32.70
C LEU A 9 47.35 10.37 33.88
N ALA A 10 46.12 10.20 34.40
CA ALA A 10 45.76 10.55 35.80
C ALA A 10 44.47 9.80 36.24
N LEU A 11 44.36 9.47 37.53
CA LEU A 11 43.23 8.75 38.16
C LEU A 11 43.19 9.08 39.67
N VAL A 12 42.33 8.37 40.45
CA VAL A 12 42.16 8.40 41.93
C VAL A 12 41.55 9.73 42.45
N LEU A 13 40.63 9.84 43.42
CA LEU A 13 40.17 9.04 44.59
C LEU A 13 38.61 8.99 44.63
N LEU A 14 37.93 7.84 44.89
CA LEU A 14 37.61 7.17 46.18
C LEU A 14 36.56 7.91 47.07
N GLU A 15 35.63 7.28 47.83
CA GLU A 15 35.63 5.93 48.46
C GLU A 15 34.21 5.37 48.85
N THR A 16 34.00 4.03 48.83
CA THR A 16 33.02 3.18 49.60
C THR A 16 31.48 3.40 49.51
N SER A 17 30.55 2.50 49.94
CA SER A 17 30.58 1.13 50.55
C SER A 17 29.33 0.31 50.09
N VAL A 18 29.38 -0.97 49.64
CA VAL A 18 29.54 -2.31 50.28
C VAL A 18 28.24 -3.06 50.69
N SER A 19 27.97 -4.17 49.98
CA SER A 19 27.12 -5.35 50.35
C SER A 19 25.57 -5.18 50.38
N SER A 20 24.73 -6.24 50.35
CA SER A 20 24.96 -7.69 50.49
C SER A 20 23.95 -8.57 49.68
N PHE A 21 24.18 -9.89 49.63
CA PHE A 21 23.35 -10.91 48.96
C PHE A 21 22.02 -11.20 49.68
N GLY A 22 21.00 -11.66 48.94
CA GLY A 22 19.82 -12.34 49.51
C GLY A 22 19.00 -13.11 48.46
N THR A 23 18.85 -14.42 48.62
CA THR A 23 18.05 -15.28 47.72
C THR A 23 16.87 -15.93 48.45
N ARG A 24 15.69 -15.96 47.81
CA ARG A 24 14.74 -17.10 47.74
C ARG A 24 13.37 -16.70 47.17
N ALA A 25 12.74 -17.67 46.50
CA ALA A 25 11.31 -17.72 46.17
C ALA A 25 10.67 -18.87 46.99
N PRO A 26 9.41 -19.28 46.74
CA PRO A 26 8.17 -18.51 46.59
C PRO A 26 7.14 -18.86 47.69
N SER A 27 6.00 -18.17 47.77
CA SER A 27 4.84 -18.67 48.55
C SER A 27 3.49 -18.26 47.94
N ARG A 28 2.43 -19.03 48.25
CA ARG A 28 1.11 -19.02 47.59
C ARG A 28 -0.02 -18.50 48.49
N LEU A 29 -1.17 -18.21 47.84
CA LEU A 29 -2.57 -18.45 48.24
C LEU A 29 -3.43 -17.37 48.96
N HIS A 30 -4.67 -17.33 48.45
CA HIS A 30 -5.98 -16.98 49.04
C HIS A 30 -6.40 -15.53 49.37
N MET A 31 -7.30 -15.03 48.51
CA MET A 31 -8.69 -14.64 48.81
C MET A 31 -9.08 -14.23 50.24
N SER A 32 -9.72 -13.05 50.35
CA SER A 32 -11.03 -12.93 51.00
C SER A 32 -11.83 -11.75 50.42
N GLN A 33 -13.05 -11.50 50.89
CA GLN A 33 -14.05 -10.67 50.21
C GLN A 33 -14.33 -9.31 50.88
N SER A 34 -14.70 -8.34 50.04
CA SER A 34 -15.64 -7.24 50.33
C SER A 34 -15.28 -6.14 51.34
N SER A 35 -15.53 -4.89 50.94
CA SER A 35 -16.70 -4.15 51.42
C SER A 35 -16.94 -2.86 50.61
N ARG A 36 -18.20 -2.45 50.47
CA ARG A 36 -18.59 -1.16 49.86
C ARG A 36 -18.73 -0.08 50.94
N ARG A 37 -18.21 1.13 50.68
CA ARG A 37 -18.70 2.44 51.17
C ARG A 37 -18.09 3.49 50.24
N ASN A 38 -18.88 4.13 49.38
CA ASN A 38 -19.64 5.35 49.68
C ASN A 38 -18.75 6.50 50.18
N PHE A 39 -18.46 7.45 49.29
CA PHE A 39 -18.12 8.83 49.65
C PHE A 39 -19.17 9.77 49.07
N SER A 40 -19.59 10.75 49.86
CA SER A 40 -20.69 11.67 49.54
C SER A 40 -20.19 12.99 48.94
N SER A 41 -21.00 13.58 48.06
CA SER A 41 -20.81 14.92 47.53
C SER A 41 -20.93 16.00 48.62
N ASN A 42 -20.03 16.99 48.62
CA ASN A 42 -20.25 18.27 49.27
C ASN A 42 -20.92 19.23 48.27
N GLY A 43 -22.08 19.78 48.63
CA GLY A 43 -22.80 20.73 47.79
C GLY A 43 -22.48 22.19 48.13
N VAL A 44 -22.47 23.05 47.11
CA VAL A 44 -22.56 24.52 47.28
C VAL A 44 -24.00 24.92 47.02
N THR A 45 -24.59 25.70 47.94
CA THR A 45 -25.99 26.14 47.86
C THR A 45 -26.09 27.50 47.18
N PHE A 46 -26.96 27.63 46.17
CA PHE A 46 -27.40 28.92 45.64
C PHE A 46 -28.93 29.03 45.71
N MET A 47 -29.42 30.23 46.06
CA MET A 47 -30.84 30.47 46.31
C MET A 47 -31.65 30.52 45.01
N SER A 48 -32.81 29.86 45.00
CA SER A 48 -33.79 29.96 43.92
C SER A 48 -34.49 31.32 43.91
N ARG A 49 -34.46 32.02 42.77
CA ARG A 49 -35.51 32.96 42.36
C ARG A 49 -36.08 32.51 41.02
N GLY A 50 -37.41 32.57 40.88
CA GLY A 50 -38.11 32.09 39.69
C GLY A 50 -37.84 32.94 38.44
N GLY A 51 -37.82 32.29 37.27
CA GLY A 51 -37.47 32.90 35.99
C GLY A 51 -37.99 32.10 34.79
N SER A 52 -39.24 31.66 34.83
CA SER A 52 -39.88 30.82 33.81
C SER A 52 -40.21 31.58 32.50
N SER A 53 -39.19 32.07 31.79
CA SER A 53 -39.37 32.82 30.53
C SER A 53 -38.19 32.81 29.54
N GLN A 54 -37.16 31.98 29.74
CA GLN A 54 -36.01 31.90 28.82
C GLN A 54 -35.86 30.54 28.11
N SER A 55 -36.08 29.39 28.77
CA SER A 55 -36.04 28.09 28.10
C SER A 55 -37.09 28.00 26.98
N SER A 56 -38.29 28.53 27.21
CA SER A 56 -39.37 28.64 26.22
C SER A 56 -39.08 29.61 25.07
N LYS A 57 -38.09 30.50 25.19
CA LYS A 57 -37.63 31.35 24.09
C LYS A 57 -36.54 30.67 23.27
N LEU A 58 -35.69 29.88 23.90
CA LEU A 58 -34.66 29.09 23.21
C LEU A 58 -35.30 27.92 22.44
N SER A 59 -36.29 27.22 23.03
CA SER A 59 -37.08 26.22 22.30
C SER A 59 -37.85 26.87 21.15
N ALA A 60 -38.57 27.97 21.40
CA ALA A 60 -39.33 28.66 20.35
C ALA A 60 -38.45 29.21 19.22
N SER A 61 -37.19 29.60 19.47
CA SER A 61 -36.27 29.97 18.38
C SER A 61 -35.81 28.79 17.53
N ILE A 62 -35.72 27.59 18.11
CA ILE A 62 -35.40 26.36 17.38
C ILE A 62 -36.66 25.92 16.59
N GLU A 63 -37.83 25.90 17.23
CA GLU A 63 -39.12 25.54 16.63
C GLU A 63 -39.51 26.50 15.48
N ALA A 64 -39.33 27.82 15.66
CA ALA A 64 -39.66 28.83 14.65
C ALA A 64 -38.71 28.79 13.43
N THR A 65 -37.43 28.48 13.63
CA THR A 65 -36.48 28.29 12.51
C THR A 65 -36.79 26.99 11.75
N ALA A 66 -37.16 25.93 12.48
CA ALA A 66 -37.56 24.65 11.89
C ALA A 66 -38.87 24.73 11.07
N THR A 67 -39.83 25.58 11.46
CA THR A 67 -41.15 25.62 10.78
C THR A 67 -41.07 26.04 9.32
N VAL A 68 -40.06 26.84 8.93
CA VAL A 68 -39.95 27.40 7.57
C VAL A 68 -39.36 26.39 6.57
N LYS A 69 -38.54 25.42 7.01
CA LYS A 69 -37.90 24.42 6.13
C LYS A 69 -38.65 23.08 6.02
N GLN A 70 -39.67 22.84 6.86
CA GLN A 70 -40.39 21.54 6.92
C GLN A 70 -41.33 21.23 5.75
N HIS A 71 -41.50 22.12 4.76
CA HIS A 71 -42.52 21.96 3.71
C HIS A 71 -42.21 20.95 2.58
N PHE A 72 -41.01 20.38 2.51
CA PHE A 72 -40.63 19.47 1.41
C PHE A 72 -40.91 17.99 1.67
N VAL A 73 -40.91 17.53 2.92
CA VAL A 73 -41.24 16.14 3.29
C VAL A 73 -42.37 16.16 4.31
N SER A 74 -43.47 15.47 4.02
CA SER A 74 -44.65 15.47 4.89
C SER A 74 -44.34 14.93 6.29
N LEU A 75 -45.04 15.45 7.31
CA LEU A 75 -44.87 15.00 8.69
C LEU A 75 -45.10 13.50 8.86
N ASP A 76 -46.00 12.90 8.08
CA ASP A 76 -46.25 11.46 8.11
C ASP A 76 -45.13 10.66 7.45
N ASN A 77 -44.54 11.14 6.34
CA ASN A 77 -43.31 10.56 5.80
C ASN A 77 -42.15 10.64 6.81
N LEU A 78 -41.97 11.77 7.50
CA LEU A 78 -40.93 11.90 8.53
C LEU A 78 -41.14 10.94 9.72
N LYS A 79 -42.40 10.65 10.11
CA LYS A 79 -42.73 9.66 11.16
C LYS A 79 -42.33 8.23 10.77
N LEU A 80 -42.35 7.87 9.48
CA LEU A 80 -41.91 6.56 9.02
C LEU A 80 -40.42 6.34 9.29
N LEU A 81 -39.60 7.36 9.07
CA LEU A 81 -38.13 7.26 9.08
C LEU A 81 -37.57 6.91 10.46
N SER A 82 -36.44 6.20 10.46
CA SER A 82 -35.58 6.03 11.64
C SER A 82 -35.16 7.40 12.20
N GLU A 83 -34.78 7.47 13.48
CA GLU A 83 -34.33 8.74 14.07
C GLU A 83 -33.09 9.28 13.34
N ARG A 84 -32.10 8.41 13.05
CA ARG A 84 -30.90 8.78 12.30
C ARG A 84 -31.23 9.28 10.89
N GLY A 85 -32.10 8.58 10.15
CA GLY A 85 -32.46 8.92 8.79
C GLY A 85 -33.32 10.17 8.69
N ARG A 86 -34.24 10.38 9.64
CA ARG A 86 -35.00 11.63 9.79
C ARG A 86 -34.06 12.82 10.01
N ASN A 87 -33.08 12.66 10.90
CA ASN A 87 -32.11 13.69 11.20
C ASN A 87 -31.18 13.98 10.00
N ALA A 88 -30.76 12.96 9.24
CA ALA A 88 -29.98 13.13 8.02
C ALA A 88 -30.76 13.84 6.89
N ILE A 89 -32.03 13.45 6.66
CA ILE A 89 -32.93 14.14 5.71
C ILE A 89 -33.11 15.61 6.11
N LEU A 90 -33.36 15.90 7.39
CA LEU A 90 -33.52 17.27 7.87
C LEU A 90 -32.21 18.08 7.74
N ARG A 91 -31.03 17.50 8.03
CA ARG A 91 -29.72 18.14 7.78
C ARG A 91 -29.47 18.38 6.29
N LEU A 92 -29.88 17.48 5.41
CA LEU A 92 -29.76 17.66 3.95
C LEU A 92 -30.61 18.85 3.48
N ILE A 93 -31.87 18.92 3.91
CA ILE A 93 -32.78 20.05 3.62
C ILE A 93 -32.26 21.36 4.25
N GLU A 94 -31.64 21.29 5.43
CA GLU A 94 -31.10 22.47 6.10
C GLU A 94 -29.90 23.06 5.35
N ASN A 95 -28.99 22.21 4.86
CA ASN A 95 -27.76 22.60 4.16
C ASN A 95 -27.95 22.87 2.65
N ASP A 96 -29.09 22.49 2.06
CA ASP A 96 -29.41 22.68 0.65
C ASP A 96 -30.11 24.03 0.37
N ALA A 97 -29.41 25.13 0.70
CA ALA A 97 -29.96 26.49 0.62
C ALA A 97 -30.38 26.90 -0.80
N GLU A 98 -29.62 26.49 -1.81
CA GLU A 98 -29.89 26.75 -3.22
C GLU A 98 -30.93 25.77 -3.81
N GLY A 99 -31.12 24.60 -3.20
CA GLY A 99 -32.06 23.58 -3.67
C GLY A 99 -31.50 22.57 -4.68
N TYR A 100 -30.18 22.38 -4.72
CA TYR A 100 -29.49 21.43 -5.59
C TYR A 100 -29.75 19.96 -5.23
N GLN A 101 -30.26 19.69 -4.03
CA GLN A 101 -30.61 18.34 -3.54
C GLN A 101 -32.12 18.06 -3.52
N LYS A 102 -32.96 19.00 -3.99
CA LYS A 102 -34.43 18.85 -4.03
C LYS A 102 -34.93 17.59 -4.75
N HIS A 103 -34.18 17.07 -5.73
CA HIS A 103 -34.53 15.81 -6.41
C HIS A 103 -34.45 14.57 -5.49
N VAL A 104 -33.74 14.67 -4.36
CA VAL A 104 -33.60 13.61 -3.34
C VAL A 104 -34.77 13.63 -2.36
N TYR A 105 -35.27 14.81 -1.97
CA TYR A 105 -36.22 14.98 -0.86
C TYR A 105 -37.57 15.64 -1.21
N GLY A 106 -37.71 16.33 -2.34
CA GLY A 106 -38.86 17.18 -2.63
C GLY A 106 -40.09 16.44 -3.16
N ASP A 107 -39.88 15.47 -4.04
CA ASP A 107 -40.97 14.76 -4.75
C ASP A 107 -41.23 13.37 -4.15
N TRP A 108 -41.44 13.31 -2.83
CA TRP A 108 -41.79 12.07 -2.11
C TRP A 108 -43.31 11.84 -2.13
N PRO A 109 -43.80 10.64 -2.48
CA PRO A 109 -45.23 10.32 -2.41
C PRO A 109 -45.72 10.23 -0.96
N GLU A 110 -47.05 10.23 -0.76
CA GLU A 110 -47.67 10.11 0.56
C GLU A 110 -47.27 8.81 1.30
N ALA A 111 -47.43 8.80 2.63
CA ALA A 111 -47.16 7.62 3.45
C ALA A 111 -48.06 6.44 3.06
N GLY A 112 -47.51 5.23 3.01
CA GLY A 112 -48.13 4.04 2.43
C GLY A 112 -47.71 3.74 0.98
N VAL A 113 -46.93 4.62 0.34
CA VAL A 113 -46.43 4.47 -1.05
C VAL A 113 -44.91 4.56 -1.04
N GLU A 114 -44.23 3.52 -1.55
CA GLU A 114 -42.75 3.44 -1.59
C GLU A 114 -42.04 3.60 -0.23
N ASP A 115 -42.72 3.37 0.89
CA ASP A 115 -42.22 3.65 2.24
C ASP A 115 -40.89 2.96 2.57
N GLU A 116 -40.68 1.72 2.12
CA GLU A 116 -39.40 1.01 2.29
C GLU A 116 -38.26 1.64 1.47
N GLY A 117 -38.57 2.33 0.37
CA GLY A 117 -37.63 3.17 -0.35
C GLY A 117 -37.24 4.40 0.47
N LYS A 118 -38.24 5.15 0.97
CA LYS A 118 -38.04 6.31 1.85
C LYS A 118 -37.16 5.97 3.06
N ARG A 119 -37.40 4.81 3.70
CA ARG A 119 -36.57 4.26 4.78
C ARG A 119 -35.12 4.05 4.34
N ARG A 120 -34.90 3.25 3.29
CA ARG A 120 -33.54 2.96 2.76
C ARG A 120 -32.78 4.24 2.44
N LEU A 121 -33.39 5.17 1.71
CA LEU A 121 -32.77 6.43 1.31
C LEU A 121 -32.34 7.26 2.53
N ALA A 122 -33.25 7.42 3.50
CA ALA A 122 -32.95 8.18 4.71
C ALA A 122 -31.86 7.53 5.57
N ASP A 123 -31.90 6.21 5.75
CA ASP A 123 -30.88 5.48 6.50
C ASP A 123 -29.52 5.48 5.76
N GLN A 124 -29.47 5.36 4.43
CA GLN A 124 -28.25 5.48 3.64
C GLN A 124 -27.65 6.89 3.72
N LEU A 125 -28.49 7.94 3.68
CA LEU A 125 -28.04 9.32 3.91
C LEU A 125 -27.49 9.53 5.32
N ALA A 126 -28.00 8.81 6.32
CA ALA A 126 -27.43 8.83 7.67
C ALA A 126 -26.07 8.11 7.75
N ASP A 127 -25.88 7.00 7.01
CA ASP A 127 -24.56 6.35 6.93
C ASP A 127 -23.53 7.27 6.26
N LEU A 128 -23.89 7.89 5.13
CA LEU A 128 -23.05 8.86 4.40
C LEU A 128 -22.72 10.14 5.21
N ASP A 129 -23.62 10.55 6.10
CA ASP A 129 -23.46 11.71 6.99
C ASP A 129 -22.67 11.37 8.28
N ILE A 130 -22.45 10.08 8.57
CA ILE A 130 -21.61 9.59 9.67
C ILE A 130 -20.21 9.22 9.17
N SER A 131 -20.08 8.66 7.96
CA SER A 131 -18.80 8.16 7.44
C SER A 131 -17.82 9.26 7.00
N TYR A 132 -18.29 10.47 6.73
CA TYR A 132 -17.47 11.58 6.23
C TYR A 132 -17.16 12.63 7.32
N PRO A 133 -15.90 13.13 7.44
CA PRO A 133 -15.52 14.19 8.36
C PRO A 133 -16.39 15.46 8.25
N GLY A 134 -17.10 15.82 9.32
CA GLY A 134 -18.04 16.95 9.31
C GLY A 134 -19.36 16.69 8.57
N GLY A 135 -19.63 15.45 8.18
CA GLY A 135 -20.90 15.00 7.60
C GLY A 135 -21.14 15.40 6.14
N LEU A 136 -22.29 14.98 5.62
CA LEU A 136 -22.66 15.09 4.21
C LEU A 136 -22.82 16.55 3.78
N GLY A 137 -23.22 17.44 4.68
CA GLY A 137 -23.24 18.89 4.43
C GLY A 137 -21.84 19.44 4.12
N SER A 138 -20.82 19.00 4.86
CA SER A 138 -19.42 19.39 4.63
C SER A 138 -18.86 18.80 3.34
N TYR A 139 -19.17 17.53 3.06
CA TYR A 139 -18.84 16.87 1.78
C TYR A 139 -19.36 17.66 0.59
N LEU A 140 -20.66 17.97 0.58
CA LEU A 140 -21.31 18.71 -0.50
C LEU A 140 -20.78 20.14 -0.63
N SER A 141 -20.47 20.81 0.49
CA SER A 141 -19.89 22.16 0.46
C SER A 141 -18.47 22.17 -0.13
N LYS A 142 -17.59 21.25 0.32
CA LYS A 142 -16.23 21.10 -0.23
C LYS A 142 -16.28 20.70 -1.71
N ALA A 143 -17.22 19.83 -2.08
CA ALA A 143 -17.41 19.40 -3.45
C ALA A 143 -17.79 20.54 -4.41
N ARG A 144 -18.67 21.47 -4.00
CA ARG A 144 -18.99 22.66 -4.83
C ARG A 144 -17.76 23.52 -5.12
N VAL A 145 -16.85 23.67 -4.16
CA VAL A 145 -15.58 24.41 -4.36
C VAL A 145 -14.68 23.69 -5.35
N LEU A 146 -14.33 22.43 -5.08
CA LEU A 146 -13.41 21.64 -5.91
C LEU A 146 -13.95 21.42 -7.34
N LEU A 147 -15.28 21.24 -7.50
CA LEU A 147 -15.91 21.13 -8.83
C LEU A 147 -15.85 22.45 -9.62
N LYS A 148 -16.04 23.59 -8.95
CA LYS A 148 -15.89 24.90 -9.58
C LYS A 148 -14.45 25.13 -10.04
N GLU A 149 -13.47 24.88 -9.16
CA GLU A 149 -12.05 25.02 -9.46
C GLU A 149 -11.61 24.10 -10.61
N SER A 150 -12.12 22.86 -10.65
CA SER A 150 -11.91 21.91 -11.75
C SER A 150 -12.51 22.38 -13.09
N ALA A 151 -13.71 22.98 -13.06
CA ALA A 151 -14.34 23.57 -14.23
C ALA A 151 -13.58 24.81 -14.73
N GLU A 152 -13.23 25.73 -13.83
CA GLU A 152 -12.45 26.95 -14.11
C GLU A 152 -10.99 26.65 -14.51
N GLY A 153 -10.49 25.46 -14.18
CA GLY A 153 -9.14 25.01 -14.57
C GLY A 153 -8.04 25.57 -13.68
N VAL A 154 -8.34 25.82 -12.41
CA VAL A 154 -7.38 26.33 -11.42
C VAL A 154 -6.21 25.36 -11.28
N ASN A 155 -4.97 25.87 -11.42
CA ASN A 155 -3.76 25.09 -11.15
C ASN A 155 -3.44 25.18 -9.64
N PRO A 156 -3.51 24.07 -8.87
CA PRO A 156 -3.21 24.08 -7.43
C PRO A 156 -1.73 24.40 -7.12
N PHE A 157 -0.85 24.39 -8.12
CA PHE A 157 0.57 24.67 -8.00
C PHE A 157 1.00 26.01 -8.64
N ALA A 158 0.05 26.92 -8.93
CA ALA A 158 0.35 28.20 -9.59
C ALA A 158 1.40 29.06 -8.84
N ASP A 159 1.35 29.08 -7.51
CA ASP A 159 2.29 29.82 -6.65
C ASP A 159 3.59 29.06 -6.34
N PHE A 160 3.81 27.90 -6.96
CA PHE A 160 4.98 27.04 -6.75
C PHE A 160 5.85 26.89 -8.00
N GLU A 161 7.10 26.49 -7.80
CA GLU A 161 8.01 25.97 -8.83
C GLU A 161 8.45 24.56 -8.41
N ALA A 162 8.46 23.62 -9.35
CA ALA A 162 8.93 22.26 -9.11
C ALA A 162 10.45 22.18 -9.34
N VAL A 163 11.20 21.79 -8.32
CA VAL A 163 12.62 21.46 -8.40
C VAL A 163 12.87 20.02 -7.98
N VAL A 164 13.96 19.42 -8.47
CA VAL A 164 14.32 18.05 -8.11
C VAL A 164 14.63 18.00 -6.61
N PRO A 165 13.98 17.12 -5.83
CA PRO A 165 14.26 16.99 -4.40
C PRO A 165 15.59 16.29 -4.15
N GLU A 166 16.15 16.47 -2.95
CA GLU A 166 17.22 15.61 -2.45
C GLU A 166 16.64 14.26 -1.98
N GLY A 167 17.39 13.18 -2.20
CA GLY A 167 16.99 11.81 -1.92
C GLY A 167 18.02 10.83 -2.46
N GLU A 168 17.80 9.53 -2.28
CA GLU A 168 18.79 8.51 -2.62
C GLU A 168 18.48 7.76 -3.92
N ILE A 169 19.53 7.26 -4.55
CA ILE A 169 19.49 6.33 -5.68
C ILE A 169 20.29 5.09 -5.28
N LEU A 170 19.63 3.93 -5.28
CA LEU A 170 20.23 2.62 -5.01
C LEU A 170 20.13 1.73 -6.27
N SER A 171 21.27 1.30 -6.80
CA SER A 171 21.32 0.24 -7.81
C SER A 171 21.79 -1.06 -7.15
N TYR A 172 21.27 -2.20 -7.62
CA TYR A 172 21.54 -3.50 -6.98
C TYR A 172 22.99 -3.97 -7.22
N ASP A 173 23.52 -3.73 -8.42
CA ASP A 173 24.80 -4.24 -8.91
C ASP A 173 25.76 -3.13 -9.40
N ARG A 174 25.42 -1.85 -9.13
CA ARG A 174 26.17 -0.66 -9.59
C ARG A 174 26.27 0.38 -8.48
N GLU A 175 27.10 1.39 -8.70
CA GLU A 175 27.20 2.54 -7.77
C GLU A 175 25.91 3.35 -7.73
N GLY A 176 25.54 3.81 -6.54
CA GLY A 176 24.44 4.73 -6.25
C GLY A 176 24.91 5.88 -5.37
N THR A 177 23.99 6.72 -4.89
CA THR A 177 24.33 7.81 -3.94
C THR A 177 24.63 7.30 -2.53
N MET A 178 24.08 6.13 -2.19
CA MET A 178 24.40 5.32 -1.03
C MET A 178 24.68 3.88 -1.51
N ASN A 179 25.50 3.12 -0.77
CA ASN A 179 25.78 1.74 -1.14
C ASN A 179 24.57 0.83 -0.81
N PHE A 180 24.21 -0.08 -1.73
CA PHE A 180 23.08 -0.99 -1.54
C PHE A 180 23.22 -1.84 -0.26
N SER A 181 24.41 -2.39 0.01
CA SER A 181 24.64 -3.24 1.20
C SER A 181 24.64 -2.44 2.51
N GLU A 182 25.04 -1.16 2.49
CA GLU A 182 24.93 -0.28 3.66
C GLU A 182 23.47 0.04 3.97
N ALA A 183 22.68 0.37 2.93
CA ALA A 183 21.24 0.60 3.07
C ALA A 183 20.50 -0.66 3.53
N GLU A 184 20.76 -1.80 2.89
CA GLU A 184 20.19 -3.09 3.28
C GLU A 184 20.51 -3.41 4.74
N LYS A 185 21.78 -3.31 5.17
CA LYS A 185 22.20 -3.54 6.55
C LYS A 185 21.46 -2.65 7.56
N CYS A 186 21.34 -1.35 7.29
CA CYS A 186 20.58 -0.43 8.13
C CYS A 186 19.09 -0.81 8.21
N GLY A 187 18.51 -1.32 7.12
CA GLY A 187 17.15 -1.88 7.12
C GLY A 187 17.02 -3.12 8.00
N ILE A 188 17.98 -4.05 7.91
CA ILE A 188 18.08 -5.25 8.75
C ILE A 188 18.29 -4.87 10.23
N ASP A 189 18.91 -3.73 10.55
CA ASP A 189 19.01 -3.22 11.93
C ASP A 189 17.65 -2.69 12.46
N ALA A 190 16.83 -2.06 11.60
CA ALA A 190 15.58 -1.42 12.00
C ALA A 190 14.32 -2.29 11.93
N MET A 191 14.33 -3.38 11.15
CA MET A 191 13.12 -4.10 10.74
C MET A 191 12.27 -4.73 11.87
N SER A 192 12.84 -5.00 13.03
CA SER A 192 12.08 -5.47 14.21
C SER A 192 11.00 -4.47 14.65
N GLY A 193 11.22 -3.18 14.40
CA GLY A 193 10.29 -2.07 14.68
C GLY A 193 9.21 -1.86 13.61
N VAL A 194 9.11 -2.68 12.57
CA VAL A 194 8.21 -2.44 11.42
C VAL A 194 6.79 -2.97 11.63
N VAL A 195 5.82 -2.30 11.00
CA VAL A 195 4.46 -2.78 10.69
C VAL A 195 4.19 -2.58 9.19
N PHE A 196 3.30 -3.40 8.60
CA PHE A 196 2.91 -3.29 7.19
C PHE A 196 1.46 -2.83 7.01
N VAL A 197 1.20 -2.09 5.94
CA VAL A 197 -0.13 -1.62 5.54
C VAL A 197 -0.34 -1.85 4.04
N LEU A 198 -1.19 -2.81 3.68
CA LEU A 198 -1.50 -3.18 2.30
C LEU A 198 -2.81 -2.54 1.84
N VAL A 199 -2.75 -1.71 0.80
CA VAL A 199 -3.91 -1.04 0.20
C VAL A 199 -4.54 -1.92 -0.88
N ALA A 200 -5.75 -2.44 -0.62
CA ALA A 200 -6.42 -3.46 -1.42
C ALA A 200 -7.95 -3.21 -1.59
N GLY A 201 -8.35 -1.94 -1.74
CA GLY A 201 -9.75 -1.55 -1.95
C GLY A 201 -10.33 -1.86 -3.35
N GLY A 202 -9.51 -2.32 -4.31
CA GLY A 202 -9.89 -2.46 -5.72
C GLY A 202 -10.05 -3.90 -6.23
N LEU A 203 -11.09 -4.13 -7.04
CA LEU A 203 -11.32 -5.36 -7.81
C LEU A 203 -10.43 -5.46 -9.06
N GLY A 204 -10.39 -6.66 -9.66
CA GLY A 204 -9.64 -6.97 -10.88
C GLY A 204 -10.28 -6.52 -12.21
N GLU A 205 -11.41 -5.80 -12.20
CA GLU A 205 -12.25 -5.58 -13.40
C GLU A 205 -11.48 -5.02 -14.61
N ARG A 206 -10.55 -4.06 -14.41
CA ARG A 206 -9.71 -3.48 -15.46
C ARG A 206 -8.74 -4.48 -16.12
N LEU A 207 -8.42 -5.58 -15.42
CA LEU A 207 -7.62 -6.69 -15.97
C LEU A 207 -8.49 -7.64 -16.81
N GLY A 208 -9.81 -7.66 -16.61
CA GLY A 208 -10.69 -8.74 -17.04
C GLY A 208 -10.86 -9.86 -16.00
N TYR A 209 -10.68 -9.55 -14.71
CA TYR A 209 -10.79 -10.51 -13.61
C TYR A 209 -11.90 -10.10 -12.62
N SER A 210 -12.79 -11.03 -12.29
CA SER A 210 -13.93 -10.83 -11.40
C SER A 210 -13.57 -10.83 -9.91
N GLY A 211 -12.42 -11.40 -9.55
CA GLY A 211 -11.95 -11.50 -8.17
C GLY A 211 -11.24 -10.25 -7.63
N ILE A 212 -10.80 -10.35 -6.37
CA ILE A 212 -9.88 -9.38 -5.78
C ILE A 212 -8.48 -9.53 -6.38
N LYS A 213 -7.82 -8.42 -6.65
CA LYS A 213 -6.45 -8.45 -7.18
C LYS A 213 -5.46 -9.27 -6.33
N LEU A 214 -5.68 -9.28 -5.02
CA LEU A 214 -4.85 -10.03 -4.05
C LEU A 214 -4.86 -11.56 -4.27
N SER A 215 -5.87 -12.13 -4.94
CA SER A 215 -5.92 -13.56 -5.29
C SER A 215 -5.32 -13.88 -6.67
N LEU A 216 -4.74 -12.89 -7.38
CA LEU A 216 -4.03 -13.15 -8.63
C LEU A 216 -2.70 -13.86 -8.37
N GLU A 217 -2.42 -14.92 -9.12
CA GLU A 217 -1.17 -15.67 -9.04
C GLU A 217 -0.04 -14.84 -9.66
N THR A 218 1.03 -14.59 -8.92
CA THR A 218 2.17 -13.77 -9.36
C THR A 218 3.00 -14.44 -10.47
N ASN A 219 2.97 -15.77 -10.56
CA ASN A 219 3.73 -16.58 -11.52
C ASN A 219 3.17 -18.01 -11.63
N LEU A 220 3.28 -18.64 -12.79
CA LEU A 220 2.84 -20.04 -13.03
C LEU A 220 3.83 -21.10 -12.53
N CYS A 221 5.03 -20.70 -12.11
CA CYS A 221 6.01 -21.63 -11.53
C CYS A 221 5.53 -22.19 -10.18
N THR A 222 4.97 -21.30 -9.33
CA THR A 222 4.54 -21.59 -7.95
C THR A 222 3.03 -21.42 -7.72
N ASN A 223 2.34 -20.66 -8.57
CA ASN A 223 0.95 -20.23 -8.43
C ASN A 223 0.63 -19.40 -7.17
N GLN A 224 1.64 -18.88 -6.48
CA GLN A 224 1.45 -18.10 -5.25
C GLN A 224 0.78 -16.75 -5.53
N SER A 225 -0.23 -16.44 -4.73
CA SER A 225 -1.01 -15.19 -4.85
C SER A 225 -0.21 -13.96 -4.40
N TYR A 226 -0.60 -12.75 -4.82
CA TYR A 226 0.04 -11.52 -4.32
C TYR A 226 -0.01 -11.43 -2.78
N LEU A 227 -1.14 -11.77 -2.16
CA LEU A 227 -1.26 -11.76 -0.70
C LEU A 227 -0.38 -12.82 -0.03
N GLU A 228 -0.22 -13.99 -0.65
CA GLU A 228 0.71 -15.02 -0.18
C GLU A 228 2.16 -14.54 -0.26
N ILE A 229 2.58 -13.92 -1.36
CA ILE A 229 3.94 -13.38 -1.49
C ILE A 229 4.20 -12.28 -0.46
N TYR A 230 3.24 -11.37 -0.21
CA TYR A 230 3.39 -10.33 0.82
C TYR A 230 3.44 -10.92 2.24
N THR A 231 2.57 -11.89 2.58
CA THR A 231 2.60 -12.54 3.90
C THR A 231 3.87 -13.36 4.10
N LYS A 232 4.32 -14.13 3.11
CA LYS A 232 5.60 -14.89 3.15
C LYS A 232 6.81 -13.99 3.32
N PHE A 233 6.82 -12.82 2.68
CA PHE A 233 7.87 -11.82 2.87
C PHE A 233 7.88 -11.27 4.31
N ILE A 234 6.71 -10.96 4.87
CA ILE A 234 6.59 -10.48 6.26
C ILE A 234 7.05 -11.55 7.26
N GLN A 235 6.72 -12.83 7.02
CA GLN A 235 7.22 -13.95 7.82
C GLN A 235 8.76 -14.04 7.75
N ALA A 236 9.36 -14.07 6.55
CA ALA A 236 10.81 -14.14 6.40
C ALA A 236 11.54 -12.94 7.06
N MET A 237 10.95 -11.73 6.98
CA MET A 237 11.47 -10.52 7.61
C MET A 237 11.39 -10.59 9.15
N GLN A 238 10.32 -11.20 9.68
CA GLN A 238 10.18 -11.50 11.10
C GLN A 238 11.21 -12.54 11.58
N ASP A 239 11.40 -13.61 10.81
CA ASP A 239 12.36 -14.68 11.12
C ASP A 239 13.79 -14.17 11.14
N LEU A 240 14.20 -13.39 10.13
CA LEU A 240 15.51 -12.77 10.05
C LEU A 240 15.72 -11.77 11.20
N ALA A 241 14.66 -11.05 11.63
CA ALA A 241 14.72 -10.16 12.77
C ALA A 241 14.90 -10.94 14.09
N ASN A 242 14.15 -12.02 14.28
CA ASN A 242 14.28 -12.95 15.40
C ASN A 242 15.70 -13.54 15.49
N GLN A 243 16.19 -14.13 14.39
CA GLN A 243 17.54 -14.69 14.28
C GLN A 243 18.61 -13.66 14.64
N LYS A 244 18.55 -12.45 14.07
CA LYS A 244 19.54 -11.38 14.30
C LYS A 244 19.54 -10.87 15.74
N ASN A 245 18.38 -10.79 16.39
CA ASN A 245 18.26 -10.27 17.75
C ASN A 245 18.43 -11.36 18.83
N GLY A 246 18.55 -12.64 18.44
CA GLY A 246 18.56 -13.77 19.39
C GLY A 246 17.22 -13.93 20.13
N ARG A 247 16.11 -13.70 19.42
CA ARG A 247 14.73 -13.70 19.92
C ARG A 247 13.85 -14.64 19.11
N ASP A 248 12.71 -15.00 19.67
CA ASP A 248 11.61 -15.74 19.05
C ASP A 248 10.27 -14.96 19.08
N ASP A 249 10.21 -13.85 19.83
CA ASP A 249 8.99 -13.10 20.14
C ASP A 249 8.81 -11.79 19.34
N ILE A 250 9.67 -11.50 18.35
CA ILE A 250 9.43 -10.37 17.44
C ILE A 250 8.23 -10.70 16.54
N ARG A 251 7.25 -9.79 16.52
CA ARG A 251 6.03 -9.87 15.69
C ARG A 251 6.03 -8.73 14.67
N ILE A 252 5.72 -8.98 13.41
CA ILE A 252 5.58 -7.95 12.36
C ILE A 252 4.13 -7.95 11.84
N PRO A 253 3.26 -7.06 12.37
CA PRO A 253 1.84 -6.99 11.98
C PRO A 253 1.62 -6.55 10.53
N LEU A 254 0.52 -7.03 9.96
CA LEU A 254 -0.02 -6.60 8.66
C LEU A 254 -1.42 -6.01 8.84
N VAL A 255 -1.64 -4.79 8.36
CA VAL A 255 -2.96 -4.23 8.11
C VAL A 255 -3.30 -4.40 6.64
N ILE A 256 -4.53 -4.77 6.31
CA ILE A 256 -5.06 -4.73 4.95
C ILE A 256 -6.23 -3.76 4.93
N MET A 257 -6.15 -2.71 4.11
CA MET A 257 -7.29 -1.85 3.83
C MET A 257 -8.09 -2.41 2.66
N THR A 258 -9.33 -2.80 2.94
CA THR A 258 -10.31 -3.31 1.96
C THR A 258 -11.38 -2.25 1.69
N SER A 259 -12.25 -2.51 0.71
CA SER A 259 -13.50 -1.77 0.50
C SER A 259 -14.68 -2.70 0.71
N GLY A 260 -15.91 -2.16 0.74
CA GLY A 260 -17.13 -2.98 0.78
C GLY A 260 -17.27 -4.02 -0.36
N ASP A 261 -16.50 -3.85 -1.44
CA ASP A 261 -16.46 -4.77 -2.58
C ASP A 261 -15.36 -5.84 -2.44
N THR A 262 -14.30 -5.59 -1.66
CA THR A 262 -13.16 -6.52 -1.49
C THR A 262 -13.11 -7.21 -0.12
N ASP A 263 -13.68 -6.64 0.95
CA ASP A 263 -13.57 -7.13 2.33
C ASP A 263 -13.91 -8.62 2.50
N LYS A 264 -15.11 -9.01 2.08
CA LYS A 264 -15.62 -10.40 2.23
C LYS A 264 -14.75 -11.40 1.48
N LEU A 265 -14.23 -11.02 0.32
CA LEU A 265 -13.37 -11.85 -0.52
C LEU A 265 -11.97 -11.97 0.09
N THR A 266 -11.41 -10.89 0.63
CA THR A 266 -10.11 -10.89 1.32
C THR A 266 -10.16 -11.73 2.60
N ARG A 267 -11.22 -11.57 3.41
CA ARG A 267 -11.46 -12.42 4.59
C ARG A 267 -11.62 -13.89 4.23
N LYS A 268 -12.27 -14.20 3.10
CA LYS A 268 -12.38 -15.58 2.61
C LYS A 268 -11.02 -16.13 2.16
N LEU A 269 -10.26 -15.38 1.34
CA LEU A 269 -8.94 -15.77 0.85
C LEU A 269 -7.97 -16.12 1.99
N LEU A 270 -7.91 -15.27 3.03
CA LEU A 270 -7.10 -15.53 4.22
C LEU A 270 -7.57 -16.78 4.97
N LYS A 271 -8.87 -16.90 5.24
CA LYS A 271 -9.44 -18.04 5.98
C LYS A 271 -9.26 -19.37 5.24
N ASP A 272 -9.46 -19.38 3.93
CA ASP A 272 -9.30 -20.58 3.09
C ASP A 272 -7.86 -21.11 3.09
N ASN A 273 -6.87 -20.22 3.28
CA ASN A 273 -5.44 -20.52 3.23
C ASN A 273 -4.75 -20.42 4.61
N HIS A 274 -5.50 -20.44 5.71
CA HIS A 274 -4.97 -20.33 7.08
C HIS A 274 -4.00 -19.15 7.27
N ASN A 275 -4.39 -17.96 6.79
CA ASN A 275 -3.59 -16.73 6.78
C ASN A 275 -2.20 -16.89 6.11
N PHE A 276 -2.04 -17.89 5.24
CA PHE A 276 -0.78 -18.34 4.65
C PHE A 276 0.30 -18.74 5.69
N GLY A 277 -0.10 -18.97 6.96
CA GLY A 277 0.79 -19.30 8.08
C GLY A 277 1.06 -18.14 9.05
N MET A 278 0.49 -16.95 8.86
CA MET A 278 0.54 -15.89 9.89
C MET A 278 -0.46 -16.17 11.02
N GLU A 279 -0.11 -15.78 12.26
CA GLU A 279 -1.01 -15.87 13.41
C GLU A 279 -2.25 -14.95 13.25
N ASP A 280 -3.40 -15.39 13.76
CA ASP A 280 -4.71 -14.72 13.56
C ASP A 280 -4.75 -13.26 14.06
N ASP A 281 -3.98 -12.89 15.08
CA ASP A 281 -3.92 -11.53 15.62
C ASP A 281 -2.88 -10.62 14.92
N MET A 282 -2.02 -11.19 14.06
CA MET A 282 -1.06 -10.40 13.28
C MET A 282 -1.66 -9.76 12.03
N ILE A 283 -2.84 -10.21 11.55
CA ILE A 283 -3.53 -9.62 10.40
C ILE A 283 -4.78 -8.85 10.85
N THR A 284 -4.76 -7.53 10.67
CA THR A 284 -5.91 -6.65 10.91
C THR A 284 -6.52 -6.20 9.58
N ILE A 285 -7.83 -6.31 9.40
CA ILE A 285 -8.52 -5.81 8.20
C ILE A 285 -9.40 -4.62 8.56
N ILE A 286 -9.00 -3.45 8.09
CA ILE A 286 -9.79 -2.22 8.11
C ILE A 286 -10.53 -2.08 6.77
N MET A 287 -11.75 -1.54 6.78
CA MET A 287 -12.55 -1.35 5.57
C MET A 287 -12.81 0.13 5.36
N GLN A 288 -12.54 0.63 4.15
CA GLN A 288 -12.90 1.99 3.77
C GLN A 288 -14.38 2.10 3.43
N ASP A 289 -14.98 3.21 3.86
CA ASP A 289 -16.34 3.59 3.54
C ASP A 289 -16.44 4.14 2.10
N LYS A 290 -17.65 4.20 1.52
CA LYS A 290 -17.88 4.80 0.19
C LYS A 290 -18.51 6.18 0.35
N VAL A 291 -18.04 7.15 -0.43
CA VAL A 291 -18.63 8.51 -0.49
C VAL A 291 -19.73 8.59 -1.54
N ALA A 292 -20.61 9.59 -1.41
CA ALA A 292 -21.70 9.83 -2.34
C ALA A 292 -21.17 10.31 -3.70
N ALA A 293 -21.76 9.80 -4.79
CA ALA A 293 -21.46 10.27 -6.13
C ALA A 293 -22.27 11.53 -6.48
N LEU A 294 -21.71 12.37 -7.35
CA LEU A 294 -22.19 13.70 -7.69
C LEU A 294 -22.51 13.76 -9.19
N LYS A 295 -23.74 14.16 -9.53
CA LYS A 295 -24.28 14.14 -10.90
C LYS A 295 -23.88 15.36 -11.74
N ASP A 296 -23.59 16.49 -11.11
CA ASP A 296 -23.36 17.79 -11.75
C ASP A 296 -22.37 18.68 -10.97
N GLY A 297 -22.02 19.82 -11.56
CA GLY A 297 -21.10 20.81 -10.98
C GLY A 297 -21.61 21.54 -9.73
N ASN A 298 -22.90 21.45 -9.38
CA ASN A 298 -23.46 21.99 -8.14
C ASN A 298 -23.36 20.99 -6.97
N ALA A 299 -22.66 19.87 -7.17
CA ALA A 299 -22.61 18.72 -6.28
C ALA A 299 -23.99 18.09 -6.01
N GLY A 300 -24.93 18.13 -6.96
CA GLY A 300 -26.19 17.39 -6.82
C GLY A 300 -25.93 15.89 -6.65
N LEU A 301 -26.51 15.25 -5.63
CA LEU A 301 -26.33 13.82 -5.35
C LEU A 301 -26.83 12.97 -6.52
N ALA A 302 -26.03 12.01 -6.98
CA ALA A 302 -26.44 11.06 -8.00
C ALA A 302 -27.29 9.94 -7.36
N LEU A 303 -28.51 9.75 -7.87
CA LEU A 303 -29.37 8.61 -7.53
C LEU A 303 -29.15 7.49 -8.55
N ASP A 304 -29.50 6.26 -8.18
CA ASP A 304 -29.47 5.13 -9.11
C ASP A 304 -30.51 5.32 -10.22
N GLU A 305 -30.18 4.91 -11.46
CA GLU A 305 -31.08 5.05 -12.62
C GLU A 305 -32.27 4.08 -12.57
N SER A 306 -32.17 3.02 -11.76
CA SER A 306 -33.20 1.99 -11.55
C SER A 306 -33.91 2.08 -10.18
N ASP A 307 -33.29 2.70 -9.17
CA ASP A 307 -33.91 2.96 -7.86
C ASP A 307 -33.67 4.40 -7.38
N ARG A 308 -34.69 5.26 -7.50
CA ARG A 308 -34.64 6.65 -6.98
C ARG A 308 -34.45 6.74 -5.46
N TRP A 309 -34.57 5.63 -4.74
CA TRP A 309 -34.37 5.52 -3.30
C TRP A 309 -32.96 5.05 -2.92
N SER A 310 -32.04 5.01 -3.88
CA SER A 310 -30.63 4.68 -3.70
C SER A 310 -29.73 5.82 -4.19
N VAL A 311 -28.82 6.29 -3.33
CA VAL A 311 -27.72 7.19 -3.72
C VAL A 311 -26.59 6.34 -4.32
N GLN A 312 -26.10 6.69 -5.50
CA GLN A 312 -24.89 6.09 -6.06
C GLN A 312 -23.70 6.41 -5.15
N THR A 313 -22.88 5.42 -4.79
CA THR A 313 -21.68 5.61 -3.96
C THR A 313 -20.45 5.05 -4.64
N LYS A 314 -19.28 5.63 -4.34
CA LYS A 314 -17.99 5.27 -4.97
C LYS A 314 -16.87 5.29 -3.92
N PRO A 315 -15.80 4.50 -4.10
CA PRO A 315 -14.59 4.63 -3.29
C PRO A 315 -14.07 6.08 -3.35
N HIS A 316 -13.74 6.62 -2.18
CA HIS A 316 -13.19 7.96 -2.01
C HIS A 316 -11.78 7.99 -2.59
N GLY A 317 -10.87 7.21 -2.01
CA GLY A 317 -9.55 6.97 -2.58
C GLY A 317 -8.71 6.07 -1.68
N HIS A 318 -7.40 6.00 -1.89
CA HIS A 318 -6.52 5.29 -0.95
C HIS A 318 -6.00 6.17 0.18
N GLY A 319 -6.25 7.50 0.13
CA GLY A 319 -5.93 8.42 1.23
C GLY A 319 -6.68 8.11 2.54
N ASP A 320 -7.85 7.46 2.45
CA ASP A 320 -8.65 7.01 3.62
C ASP A 320 -7.82 6.20 4.63
N VAL A 321 -6.76 5.51 4.17
CA VAL A 321 -5.91 4.65 4.99
C VAL A 321 -5.36 5.36 6.24
N HIS A 322 -5.06 6.66 6.14
CA HIS A 322 -4.49 7.43 7.24
C HIS A 322 -5.53 7.72 8.33
N GLN A 323 -6.70 8.22 7.93
CA GLN A 323 -7.82 8.45 8.84
C GLN A 323 -8.33 7.14 9.47
N LEU A 324 -8.39 6.05 8.70
CA LEU A 324 -8.79 4.73 9.22
C LEU A 324 -7.79 4.20 10.26
N LEU A 325 -6.49 4.26 9.98
CA LEU A 325 -5.45 3.84 10.94
C LEU A 325 -5.48 4.65 12.24
N PHE A 326 -5.87 5.93 12.17
CA PHE A 326 -6.13 6.77 13.35
C PHE A 326 -7.43 6.37 14.07
N ARG A 327 -8.55 6.27 13.34
CA ARG A 327 -9.89 5.95 13.86
C ARG A 327 -9.94 4.62 14.62
N GLU A 328 -9.23 3.60 14.12
CA GLU A 328 -9.15 2.28 14.75
C GLU A 328 -8.05 2.20 15.85
N GLY A 329 -7.39 3.31 16.19
CA GLY A 329 -6.37 3.40 17.25
C GLY A 329 -5.07 2.63 16.98
N LEU A 330 -4.82 2.27 15.72
CA LEU A 330 -3.73 1.33 15.37
C LEU A 330 -2.35 1.97 15.48
N VAL A 331 -2.20 3.25 15.13
CA VAL A 331 -0.91 3.95 15.21
C VAL A 331 -0.44 4.14 16.66
N ASP A 332 -1.36 4.52 17.56
CA ASP A 332 -1.05 4.64 19.00
C ASP A 332 -0.65 3.28 19.60
N LYS A 333 -1.42 2.23 19.29
CA LYS A 333 -1.09 0.84 19.67
C LYS A 333 0.31 0.43 19.20
N TRP A 334 0.74 0.86 18.01
CA TRP A 334 2.08 0.55 17.49
C TRP A 334 3.18 1.31 18.22
N VAL A 335 2.98 2.59 18.51
CA VAL A 335 3.92 3.40 19.30
C VAL A 335 4.04 2.83 20.73
N GLU A 336 2.93 2.44 21.37
CA GLU A 336 2.93 1.73 22.65
C GLU A 336 3.67 0.38 22.60
N GLN A 337 3.61 -0.32 21.46
CA GLN A 337 4.36 -1.56 21.18
C GLN A 337 5.83 -1.34 20.83
N GLY A 338 6.33 -0.10 20.84
CA GLY A 338 7.72 0.22 20.50
C GLY A 338 8.06 0.06 19.01
N LYS A 339 7.04 0.13 18.13
CA LYS A 339 7.24 0.13 16.68
C LYS A 339 7.71 1.50 16.20
N THR A 340 8.56 1.50 15.18
CA THR A 340 9.29 2.68 14.68
C THR A 340 8.90 3.07 13.26
N HIS A 341 8.46 2.14 12.40
CA HIS A 341 8.10 2.45 11.01
C HIS A 341 6.87 1.69 10.51
N ALA A 342 6.07 2.34 9.67
CA ALA A 342 5.00 1.73 8.88
C ALA A 342 5.36 1.69 7.40
N VAL A 343 5.23 0.52 6.77
CA VAL A 343 5.50 0.30 5.34
C VAL A 343 4.17 0.13 4.58
N PHE A 344 3.88 1.04 3.67
CA PHE A 344 2.66 1.06 2.86
C PHE A 344 2.91 0.43 1.49
N LEU A 345 2.12 -0.58 1.13
CA LEU A 345 2.22 -1.37 -0.12
C LEU A 345 0.94 -1.28 -0.97
N GLN A 346 1.11 -1.42 -2.28
CA GLN A 346 0.02 -1.50 -3.27
C GLN A 346 -0.37 -2.95 -3.62
N ASP A 347 -1.54 -3.11 -4.24
CA ASP A 347 -2.19 -4.41 -4.46
C ASP A 347 -1.48 -5.41 -5.41
N THR A 348 -0.80 -4.97 -6.48
CA THR A 348 -0.29 -5.88 -7.54
C THR A 348 1.16 -5.65 -7.99
N ASN A 349 2.04 -5.14 -7.13
CA ASN A 349 3.48 -5.03 -7.45
C ASN A 349 4.28 -6.06 -6.63
N ALA A 350 4.63 -7.20 -7.22
CA ALA A 350 5.35 -8.26 -6.51
C ALA A 350 6.83 -7.90 -6.25
N LEU A 351 7.42 -7.04 -7.08
CA LEU A 351 8.84 -6.72 -7.01
C LEU A 351 9.20 -5.81 -5.82
N VAL A 352 8.23 -5.04 -5.30
CA VAL A 352 8.47 -4.04 -4.23
C VAL A 352 9.11 -4.62 -2.97
N ILE A 353 8.83 -5.88 -2.62
CA ILE A 353 9.33 -6.48 -1.38
C ILE A 353 10.85 -6.42 -1.27
N ASN A 354 11.54 -6.52 -2.42
CA ASN A 354 12.99 -6.52 -2.53
C ASN A 354 13.61 -5.14 -2.22
N SER A 355 12.84 -4.06 -2.35
CA SER A 355 13.28 -2.69 -2.03
C SER A 355 12.89 -2.23 -0.63
N VAL A 356 11.99 -2.95 0.08
CA VAL A 356 11.50 -2.53 1.41
C VAL A 356 12.62 -2.42 2.44
N ILE A 357 13.50 -3.43 2.54
CA ILE A 357 14.60 -3.43 3.52
C ILE A 357 15.60 -2.29 3.25
N PRO A 358 16.20 -2.15 2.04
CA PRO A 358 17.10 -1.02 1.78
C PRO A 358 16.40 0.36 1.84
N ALA A 359 15.11 0.49 1.46
CA ALA A 359 14.38 1.74 1.61
C ALA A 359 14.13 2.12 3.08
N LEU A 360 13.88 1.14 3.95
CA LEU A 360 13.82 1.35 5.40
C LEU A 360 15.19 1.82 5.93
N GLY A 361 16.28 1.21 5.47
CA GLY A 361 17.63 1.60 5.85
C GLY A 361 18.00 3.03 5.42
N VAL A 362 17.59 3.46 4.22
CA VAL A 362 17.69 4.88 3.82
C VAL A 362 16.84 5.78 4.71
N CYS A 363 15.58 5.38 4.99
CA CYS A 363 14.66 6.15 5.84
C CYS A 363 15.30 6.46 7.20
N VAL A 364 15.88 5.44 7.84
CA VAL A 364 16.59 5.54 9.13
C VAL A 364 17.90 6.31 8.99
N SER A 365 18.72 5.99 7.99
CA SER A 365 20.05 6.62 7.80
C SER A 365 19.98 8.12 7.48
N LYS A 366 18.87 8.58 6.90
CA LYS A 366 18.65 9.99 6.51
C LYS A 366 17.71 10.74 7.45
N GLY A 367 17.12 10.05 8.44
CA GLY A 367 16.14 10.65 9.36
C GLY A 367 14.85 11.09 8.67
N PHE A 368 14.44 10.41 7.59
CA PHE A 368 13.22 10.74 6.86
C PHE A 368 11.99 10.35 7.71
N HIS A 369 11.10 11.31 7.97
CA HIS A 369 9.77 11.05 8.53
C HIS A 369 8.88 10.31 7.52
N MET A 370 9.12 10.51 6.22
CA MET A 370 8.51 9.76 5.13
C MET A 370 9.50 9.59 3.97
N ASN A 371 9.63 8.36 3.49
CA ASN A 371 10.45 7.97 2.35
C ASN A 371 9.57 7.33 1.26
N SER A 372 9.56 7.91 0.06
CA SER A 372 8.83 7.37 -1.10
C SER A 372 9.72 6.41 -1.90
N ILE A 373 9.26 5.18 -2.11
CA ILE A 373 9.96 4.23 -3.01
C ILE A 373 9.71 4.66 -4.45
N CYS A 374 10.79 4.86 -5.21
CA CYS A 374 10.79 5.49 -6.52
C CYS A 374 11.53 4.67 -7.58
N ILE A 375 11.35 5.08 -8.84
CA ILE A 375 11.98 4.52 -10.03
C ILE A 375 12.43 5.62 -11.02
N PRO A 376 13.40 5.33 -11.91
CA PRO A 376 13.61 6.11 -13.12
C PRO A 376 12.32 6.17 -13.95
N ARG A 377 11.81 7.39 -14.15
CA ARG A 377 10.54 7.69 -14.82
C ARG A 377 10.79 8.17 -16.24
N LEU A 378 10.04 7.68 -17.22
CA LEU A 378 10.11 8.23 -18.57
C LEU A 378 9.30 9.54 -18.66
N PRO A 379 9.75 10.56 -19.39
CA PRO A 379 8.94 11.76 -19.59
C PRO A 379 7.59 11.43 -20.23
N GLY A 380 6.53 12.08 -19.74
CA GLY A 380 5.15 11.76 -20.15
C GLY A 380 4.60 10.41 -19.65
N GLU A 381 5.36 9.62 -18.88
CA GLU A 381 4.86 8.40 -18.25
C GLU A 381 3.70 8.70 -17.29
N ALA A 382 2.66 7.86 -17.33
CA ALA A 382 1.44 7.96 -16.53
C ALA A 382 1.64 7.50 -15.07
N ALA A 383 2.70 8.00 -14.44
CA ALA A 383 3.04 7.84 -13.04
C ALA A 383 3.39 9.22 -12.47
N GLY A 384 2.90 9.55 -11.27
CA GLY A 384 3.29 10.75 -10.54
C GLY A 384 4.79 10.78 -10.25
N ALA A 385 5.35 11.96 -10.08
CA ALA A 385 6.77 12.16 -9.81
C ALA A 385 6.97 12.90 -8.48
N ILE A 386 8.02 12.55 -7.74
CA ILE A 386 8.39 13.25 -6.51
C ILE A 386 9.12 14.54 -6.88
N ALA A 387 8.55 15.68 -6.48
CA ALA A 387 9.11 17.01 -6.68
C ALA A 387 9.18 17.75 -5.35
N LYS A 388 10.20 18.60 -5.19
CA LYS A 388 10.15 19.68 -4.20
C LYS A 388 9.39 20.83 -4.82
N LEU A 389 8.23 21.15 -4.27
CA LEU A 389 7.46 22.34 -4.65
C LEU A 389 7.95 23.50 -3.79
N GLU A 390 8.64 24.47 -4.41
CA GLU A 390 9.09 25.69 -3.73
C GLU A 390 8.07 26.81 -3.96
N HIS A 391 7.49 27.34 -2.88
CA HIS A 391 6.48 28.39 -2.96
C HIS A 391 7.14 29.76 -3.18
N LYS A 392 6.80 30.42 -4.29
CA LYS A 392 7.50 31.60 -4.88
C LYS A 392 7.70 32.79 -3.94
N THR A 393 6.89 32.91 -2.88
CA THR A 393 6.86 34.06 -1.96
C THR A 393 6.84 33.71 -0.48
N ASP A 394 6.80 32.43 -0.10
CA ASP A 394 6.53 31.99 1.28
C ASP A 394 7.09 30.59 1.51
N THR A 395 8.36 30.52 1.87
CA THR A 395 9.11 29.26 2.02
C THR A 395 8.56 28.33 3.10
N SER A 396 7.66 28.80 3.98
CA SER A 396 6.99 27.95 4.97
C SER A 396 5.99 26.95 4.35
N LYS A 397 5.55 27.22 3.11
CA LYS A 397 4.65 26.35 2.33
C LYS A 397 5.38 25.36 1.42
N SER A 398 6.69 25.50 1.25
CA SER A 398 7.48 24.62 0.38
C SER A 398 7.55 23.20 0.97
N LEU A 399 7.33 22.17 0.16
CA LEU A 399 7.31 20.76 0.59
C LEU A 399 7.78 19.80 -0.51
N VAL A 400 8.27 18.61 -0.12
CA VAL A 400 8.52 17.50 -1.06
C VAL A 400 7.27 16.61 -1.13
N ILE A 401 6.78 16.35 -2.34
CA ILE A 401 5.52 15.63 -2.55
C ILE A 401 5.45 14.96 -3.93
N ASN A 402 4.56 13.99 -4.08
CA ASN A 402 4.12 13.49 -5.37
C ASN A 402 3.29 14.53 -6.12
N VAL A 403 3.74 14.92 -7.32
CA VAL A 403 2.98 15.67 -8.31
C VAL A 403 2.47 14.69 -9.36
N GLU A 404 1.15 14.63 -9.58
CA GLU A 404 0.58 13.70 -10.56
C GLU A 404 0.99 14.03 -12.00
N TYR A 405 1.10 13.01 -12.84
CA TYR A 405 1.64 13.13 -14.21
C TYR A 405 0.89 14.16 -15.08
N ASN A 406 -0.41 14.34 -14.85
CA ASN A 406 -1.26 15.30 -15.55
C ASN A 406 -1.19 16.73 -14.97
N GLN A 407 -0.39 16.95 -13.93
CA GLN A 407 -0.09 18.25 -13.31
C GLN A 407 1.38 18.62 -13.49
N LEU A 408 2.29 17.64 -13.50
CA LEU A 408 3.74 17.84 -13.61
C LEU A 408 4.14 18.57 -14.89
N ASP A 409 3.80 18.05 -16.07
CA ASP A 409 4.20 18.68 -17.34
C ASP A 409 3.60 20.10 -17.51
N PRO A 410 2.30 20.36 -17.22
CA PRO A 410 1.77 21.73 -17.20
C PRO A 410 2.46 22.67 -16.20
N LEU A 411 2.90 22.17 -15.04
CA LEU A 411 3.67 22.95 -14.06
C LEU A 411 5.07 23.27 -14.61
N LEU A 412 5.80 22.27 -15.12
CA LEU A 412 7.13 22.45 -15.69
C LEU A 412 7.12 23.38 -16.92
N ARG A 413 6.07 23.34 -17.76
CA ARG A 413 5.88 24.29 -18.87
C ARG A 413 5.62 25.74 -18.43
N SER A 414 5.30 25.97 -17.16
CA SER A 414 5.08 27.32 -16.60
C SER A 414 6.32 27.95 -15.95
N GLN A 415 7.46 27.25 -15.98
CA GLN A 415 8.73 27.64 -15.37
C GLN A 415 9.92 27.34 -16.31
N GLY A 416 11.12 27.78 -15.94
CA GLY A 416 12.36 27.42 -16.65
C GLY A 416 12.39 27.88 -18.11
N ASP A 417 12.63 26.94 -19.02
CA ASP A 417 12.64 27.14 -20.48
C ASP A 417 11.26 26.97 -21.13
N GLY A 418 10.28 26.38 -20.42
CA GLY A 418 8.94 26.07 -20.93
C GLY A 418 8.83 24.74 -21.70
N GLU A 419 9.91 23.96 -21.81
CA GLU A 419 9.91 22.69 -22.59
C GLU A 419 9.18 21.54 -21.87
N GLY A 420 8.96 21.65 -20.55
CA GLY A 420 8.12 20.76 -19.75
C GLY A 420 8.87 19.60 -19.09
N ASP A 421 8.25 18.41 -19.07
CA ASP A 421 8.88 17.17 -18.60
C ASP A 421 9.84 16.65 -19.69
N VAL A 422 11.14 16.88 -19.52
CA VAL A 422 12.21 16.55 -20.49
C VAL A 422 13.17 15.51 -19.90
N ALA A 423 13.67 14.58 -20.74
CA ALA A 423 14.66 13.59 -20.32
C ALA A 423 16.03 14.24 -20.08
N ASP A 424 16.68 13.85 -18.99
CA ASP A 424 18.10 14.11 -18.78
C ASP A 424 18.93 13.41 -19.90
N PRO A 425 19.80 14.13 -20.63
CA PRO A 425 20.54 13.56 -21.76
C PRO A 425 21.56 12.45 -21.43
N SER A 426 21.91 12.27 -20.15
CA SER A 426 22.87 11.25 -19.71
C SER A 426 22.18 9.94 -19.28
N THR A 427 20.95 10.01 -18.77
CA THR A 427 20.19 8.85 -18.28
C THR A 427 19.04 8.42 -19.19
N GLY A 428 18.47 9.33 -19.98
CA GLY A 428 17.27 9.09 -20.78
C GLY A 428 15.94 9.13 -20.00
N PHE A 429 15.98 9.45 -18.71
CA PHE A 429 14.82 9.53 -17.83
C PHE A 429 14.48 10.98 -17.44
N SER A 430 13.26 11.24 -17.00
CA SER A 430 12.88 12.49 -16.35
C SER A 430 13.74 12.70 -15.10
N PRO A 431 14.22 13.92 -14.82
CA PRO A 431 15.01 14.20 -13.61
C PRO A 431 14.17 14.14 -12.33
N PHE A 432 12.84 14.05 -12.42
CA PHE A 432 11.93 13.86 -11.30
C PHE A 432 11.65 12.36 -11.07
N PRO A 433 12.00 11.78 -9.90
CA PRO A 433 11.79 10.35 -9.61
C PRO A 433 10.33 9.93 -9.72
N GLY A 434 10.05 8.83 -10.42
CA GLY A 434 8.70 8.28 -10.53
C GLY A 434 8.28 7.62 -9.23
N ASN A 435 7.13 7.99 -8.68
CA ASN A 435 6.59 7.42 -7.46
C ASN A 435 6.03 6.02 -7.73
N ALA A 436 6.58 4.97 -7.09
CA ALA A 436 6.01 3.62 -7.15
C ALA A 436 4.71 3.47 -6.33
N ASN A 437 4.36 4.50 -5.55
CA ASN A 437 3.29 4.58 -4.56
C ASN A 437 3.42 3.54 -3.42
N ASN A 438 4.64 3.29 -2.96
CA ASN A 438 4.92 2.49 -1.77
C ASN A 438 5.81 3.33 -0.85
N LEU A 439 5.47 3.38 0.44
CA LEU A 439 5.99 4.41 1.36
C LEU A 439 6.56 3.76 2.63
N VAL A 440 7.64 4.30 3.16
CA VAL A 440 8.10 4.02 4.53
C VAL A 440 7.90 5.28 5.36
N ILE A 441 7.23 5.19 6.50
CA ILE A 441 6.87 6.34 7.33
C ILE A 441 7.30 6.07 8.79
N GLU A 442 7.99 7.02 9.41
CA GLU A 442 8.42 6.96 10.81
C GLU A 442 7.20 7.17 11.75
N LEU A 443 7.04 6.29 12.74
CA LEU A 443 5.80 6.18 13.52
C LEU A 443 5.59 7.32 14.53
N GLY A 444 6.64 7.91 15.09
CA GLY A 444 6.53 9.06 15.99
C GLY A 444 6.02 10.32 15.27
N ALA A 445 6.62 10.65 14.12
CA ALA A 445 6.21 11.75 13.26
C ALA A 445 4.83 11.49 12.63
N TYR A 446 4.54 10.25 12.23
CA TYR A 446 3.22 9.86 11.72
C TYR A 446 2.14 10.01 12.81
N ALA A 447 2.37 9.49 14.02
CA ALA A 447 1.46 9.67 15.15
C ALA A 447 1.23 11.15 15.47
N LYS A 448 2.30 11.96 15.57
CA LYS A 448 2.19 13.42 15.75
C LYS A 448 1.29 14.06 14.69
N THR A 449 1.46 13.67 13.43
CA THR A 449 0.71 14.20 12.29
C THR A 449 -0.77 13.76 12.31
N LEU A 450 -1.06 12.53 12.75
CA LEU A 450 -2.43 12.03 12.88
C LEU A 450 -3.17 12.59 14.11
N HIS A 451 -2.47 12.95 15.19
CA HIS A 451 -3.06 13.71 16.31
C HIS A 451 -3.21 15.22 16.02
N GLY A 452 -2.88 15.65 14.79
CA GLY A 452 -3.10 17.00 14.27
C GLY A 452 -4.57 17.34 14.01
N GLU A 453 -4.83 18.54 13.48
CA GLU A 453 -6.20 19.05 13.30
C GLU A 453 -7.03 18.19 12.33
N ASP A 454 -6.42 17.68 11.26
CA ASP A 454 -7.14 16.93 10.22
C ASP A 454 -7.35 15.44 10.55
N GLN A 455 -6.78 14.91 11.63
CA GLN A 455 -6.99 13.53 12.08
C GLN A 455 -6.76 12.44 11.01
N GLY A 456 -5.75 12.65 10.15
CA GLY A 456 -5.42 11.78 9.02
C GLY A 456 -6.25 12.00 7.75
N VAL A 457 -7.15 13.00 7.73
CA VAL A 457 -7.89 13.40 6.52
C VAL A 457 -6.96 14.19 5.60
N VAL A 458 -6.30 13.48 4.69
CA VAL A 458 -5.51 14.07 3.60
C VAL A 458 -6.38 14.91 2.65
N ILE A 459 -5.76 15.87 1.96
CA ILE A 459 -6.46 16.79 1.05
C ILE A 459 -7.18 16.05 -0.09
N GLU A 460 -8.38 16.53 -0.41
CA GLU A 460 -9.20 16.02 -1.51
C GLU A 460 -9.04 16.83 -2.81
N PHE A 461 -9.31 16.15 -3.93
CA PHE A 461 -9.45 16.74 -5.25
C PHE A 461 -10.68 16.15 -5.97
N VAL A 462 -10.92 16.53 -7.24
CA VAL A 462 -12.00 15.94 -8.05
C VAL A 462 -11.60 15.86 -9.52
N ASN A 463 -11.84 14.70 -10.16
CA ASN A 463 -11.46 14.44 -11.56
C ASN A 463 -12.69 14.12 -12.46
N PRO A 464 -13.63 15.08 -12.61
CA PRO A 464 -14.86 14.87 -13.38
C PRO A 464 -14.57 14.61 -14.85
N LYS A 465 -15.25 13.62 -15.44
CA LYS A 465 -15.09 13.27 -16.85
C LYS A 465 -16.19 13.93 -17.67
N TYR A 466 -15.91 15.15 -18.15
CA TYR A 466 -16.86 15.96 -18.93
C TYR A 466 -17.24 15.35 -20.28
N LYS A 467 -18.44 15.67 -20.80
CA LYS A 467 -18.92 15.24 -22.13
C LYS A 467 -18.05 15.80 -23.25
N ASP A 468 -17.79 17.10 -23.20
CA ASP A 468 -17.01 17.87 -24.16
C ASP A 468 -16.11 18.90 -23.45
N GLY A 469 -15.50 19.80 -24.22
CA GLY A 469 -14.58 20.83 -23.72
C GLY A 469 -15.22 21.99 -22.95
N SER A 470 -16.56 22.11 -22.90
CA SER A 470 -17.26 23.18 -22.16
C SER A 470 -17.16 23.04 -20.64
N ARG A 471 -16.82 21.84 -20.15
CA ARG A 471 -16.77 21.48 -18.72
C ARG A 471 -18.08 21.71 -17.95
N THR A 472 -19.22 21.68 -18.63
CA THR A 472 -20.55 21.89 -18.01
C THR A 472 -21.22 20.58 -17.57
N GLU A 473 -21.22 19.55 -18.42
CA GLU A 473 -21.89 18.27 -18.17
C GLU A 473 -20.91 17.10 -18.00
N PHE A 474 -21.19 16.18 -17.07
CA PHE A 474 -20.42 14.95 -16.88
C PHE A 474 -20.88 13.81 -17.81
N LYS A 475 -19.96 12.94 -18.24
CA LYS A 475 -20.24 11.65 -18.91
C LYS A 475 -20.79 10.59 -17.96
N LYS A 476 -20.44 10.69 -16.67
CA LYS A 476 -20.89 9.82 -15.57
C LYS A 476 -20.71 10.55 -14.24
N PRO A 477 -21.48 10.25 -13.19
CA PRO A 477 -21.31 10.87 -11.88
C PRO A 477 -19.87 10.76 -11.35
N THR A 478 -19.38 11.85 -10.77
CA THR A 478 -18.05 11.94 -10.14
C THR A 478 -18.15 11.73 -8.62
N ARG A 479 -17.05 11.89 -7.88
CA ARG A 479 -16.98 11.98 -6.40
C ARG A 479 -15.65 12.65 -6.03
N LEU A 480 -15.52 13.20 -4.81
CA LEU A 480 -14.23 13.65 -4.29
C LEU A 480 -13.23 12.49 -4.14
N GLU A 481 -11.94 12.79 -4.29
CA GLU A 481 -10.87 11.79 -4.32
C GLU A 481 -9.74 12.17 -3.37
N CYS A 482 -9.13 11.16 -2.72
CA CYS A 482 -8.04 11.34 -1.77
C CYS A 482 -6.86 10.39 -2.10
N MET A 483 -5.62 10.87 -1.91
CA MET A 483 -4.39 10.13 -2.23
C MET A 483 -3.53 9.92 -0.98
N MET A 484 -2.79 8.80 -0.91
CA MET A 484 -2.03 8.45 0.30
C MET A 484 -0.64 9.11 0.28
N GLN A 485 -0.07 9.26 -0.91
CA GLN A 485 1.13 10.02 -1.20
C GLN A 485 0.96 11.55 -1.02
N ASP A 486 -0.24 12.02 -0.68
CA ASP A 486 -0.53 13.42 -0.34
C ASP A 486 -0.31 13.76 1.14
N ILE A 487 -0.01 12.77 2.00
CA ILE A 487 0.29 12.99 3.41
C ILE A 487 1.44 13.98 3.72
N PRO A 488 2.43 14.27 2.84
CA PRO A 488 3.37 15.39 3.06
C PRO A 488 2.69 16.74 3.32
N LYS A 489 1.44 16.95 2.84
CA LYS A 489 0.64 18.15 3.17
C LYS A 489 0.29 18.22 4.67
N LEU A 490 0.00 17.08 5.31
CA LEU A 490 -0.29 17.01 6.74
C LEU A 490 1.01 17.14 7.56
N PHE A 491 2.10 16.48 7.13
CA PHE A 491 3.42 16.68 7.74
C PHE A 491 3.85 18.16 7.71
N GLN A 492 3.67 18.84 6.57
CA GLN A 492 3.99 20.27 6.45
C GLN A 492 3.11 21.13 7.38
N LYS A 493 1.84 20.78 7.58
CA LYS A 493 0.92 21.48 8.49
C LYS A 493 1.31 21.32 9.97
N GLU A 494 1.58 20.10 10.40
CA GLU A 494 1.79 19.74 11.82
C GLU A 494 3.26 19.77 12.26
N MET A 495 4.21 19.86 11.32
CA MET A 495 5.65 19.90 11.58
C MET A 495 6.39 21.05 10.88
N GLY A 496 5.81 21.70 9.87
CA GLY A 496 6.45 22.81 9.16
C GLY A 496 7.81 22.41 8.59
N SER A 497 8.83 23.24 8.82
CA SER A 497 10.22 22.99 8.41
C SER A 497 10.86 21.74 9.03
N ASP A 498 10.27 21.16 10.07
CA ASP A 498 10.77 19.93 10.69
C ASP A 498 10.32 18.67 9.90
N ALA A 499 9.50 18.82 8.86
CA ALA A 499 9.04 17.74 7.99
C ALA A 499 10.14 17.25 7.02
N ILE A 500 10.99 16.32 7.46
CA ILE A 500 11.99 15.67 6.60
C ILE A 500 11.30 14.60 5.72
N ILE A 501 10.94 14.97 4.48
CA ILE A 501 10.30 14.11 3.47
C ILE A 501 11.28 13.85 2.32
N GLY A 502 11.47 12.58 1.95
CA GLY A 502 12.45 12.17 0.93
C GLY A 502 11.98 11.00 0.04
N PHE A 503 12.89 10.50 -0.78
CA PHE A 503 12.67 9.35 -1.66
C PHE A 503 13.89 8.41 -1.73
N THR A 504 13.66 7.18 -2.19
CA THR A 504 14.70 6.21 -2.57
C THR A 504 14.36 5.61 -3.92
N THR A 505 15.14 5.96 -4.94
CA THR A 505 15.00 5.47 -6.31
C THR A 505 15.75 4.16 -6.48
N PHE A 506 15.08 3.14 -7.02
CA PHE A 506 15.69 1.87 -7.41
C PHE A 506 15.55 1.65 -8.91
N ASP A 507 16.41 0.79 -9.47
CA ASP A 507 16.23 0.27 -10.82
C ASP A 507 14.80 -0.28 -11.05
N ARG A 508 14.18 0.05 -12.20
CA ARG A 508 12.80 -0.36 -12.51
C ARG A 508 12.61 -1.88 -12.38
N TRP A 509 13.53 -2.66 -12.94
CA TRP A 509 13.54 -4.12 -12.90
C TRP A 509 13.62 -4.69 -11.48
N PHE A 510 14.12 -3.91 -10.51
CA PHE A 510 14.31 -4.35 -9.14
C PHE A 510 13.06 -4.14 -8.27
N THR A 511 12.29 -3.05 -8.46
CA THR A 511 11.20 -2.68 -7.55
C THR A 511 9.80 -2.55 -8.18
N PHE A 512 9.65 -2.46 -9.50
CA PHE A 512 8.37 -2.02 -10.10
C PHE A 512 7.94 -2.84 -11.32
N SER A 513 7.01 -3.77 -11.10
CA SER A 513 6.15 -4.28 -12.19
C SER A 513 4.73 -4.54 -11.67
N PRO A 514 3.81 -3.58 -11.85
CA PRO A 514 2.43 -3.70 -11.37
C PRO A 514 1.47 -4.28 -12.42
N ALA A 515 0.76 -5.36 -12.10
CA ALA A 515 -0.32 -5.87 -12.95
C ALA A 515 -1.59 -5.00 -12.81
N LYS A 516 -1.85 -4.12 -13.77
CA LYS A 516 -2.95 -3.11 -13.73
C LYS A 516 -3.79 -2.99 -15.02
N ASN A 517 -3.36 -3.60 -16.14
CA ASN A 517 -4.03 -3.51 -17.44
C ASN A 517 -4.45 -4.90 -17.96
N SER A 518 -5.62 -4.97 -18.60
CA SER A 518 -6.03 -6.19 -19.33
C SER A 518 -5.02 -6.56 -20.43
N LEU A 519 -4.96 -7.84 -20.78
CA LEU A 519 -4.13 -8.35 -21.88
C LEU A 519 -4.30 -7.49 -23.15
N LYS A 520 -5.56 -7.24 -23.54
CA LYS A 520 -5.90 -6.39 -24.69
C LYS A 520 -5.31 -4.98 -24.58
N SER A 521 -5.51 -4.29 -23.45
CA SER A 521 -5.00 -2.93 -23.28
C SER A 521 -3.47 -2.87 -23.15
N GLY A 522 -2.83 -3.98 -22.76
CA GLY A 522 -1.39 -4.14 -22.85
C GLY A 522 -0.91 -4.18 -24.30
N VAL A 523 -1.53 -5.01 -25.15
CA VAL A 523 -1.23 -5.09 -26.59
C VAL A 523 -1.45 -3.74 -27.27
N GLU A 524 -2.60 -3.09 -27.03
CA GLU A 524 -2.92 -1.76 -27.56
C GLU A 524 -1.85 -0.71 -27.16
N ALA A 525 -1.25 -0.83 -25.97
CA ALA A 525 -0.19 0.07 -25.51
C ALA A 525 1.18 -0.24 -26.14
N ILE A 526 1.49 -1.52 -26.40
CA ILE A 526 2.73 -1.94 -27.10
C ILE A 526 2.70 -1.52 -28.56
N GLU A 527 1.56 -1.64 -29.23
CA GLU A 527 1.32 -1.11 -30.58
C GLU A 527 1.51 0.43 -30.66
N GLN A 528 1.30 1.12 -29.53
CA GLN A 528 1.58 2.56 -29.37
C GLN A 528 3.01 2.87 -28.89
N GLY A 529 3.88 1.86 -28.76
CA GLY A 529 5.29 2.01 -28.40
C GLY A 529 5.62 1.92 -26.91
N SER A 530 4.70 1.51 -26.05
CA SER A 530 4.96 1.33 -24.61
C SER A 530 5.89 0.14 -24.34
N SER A 531 6.95 0.39 -23.58
CA SER A 531 7.83 -0.64 -23.00
C SER A 531 7.30 -1.20 -21.67
N ALA A 532 6.21 -0.64 -21.13
CA ALA A 532 5.64 -1.03 -19.83
C ALA A 532 4.12 -1.26 -19.95
N PRO A 533 3.68 -2.40 -20.51
CA PRO A 533 2.26 -2.69 -20.73
C PRO A 533 1.47 -2.92 -19.43
N GLY A 534 2.12 -3.35 -18.34
CA GLY A 534 1.49 -3.51 -17.03
C GLY A 534 0.40 -4.59 -16.98
N THR A 535 0.55 -5.67 -17.77
CA THR A 535 -0.33 -6.85 -17.72
C THR A 535 0.14 -7.83 -16.66
N LEU A 536 -0.67 -8.86 -16.38
CA LEU A 536 -0.24 -9.96 -15.50
C LEU A 536 0.93 -10.75 -16.12
N SER A 537 0.98 -10.88 -17.44
CA SER A 537 2.05 -11.54 -18.19
C SER A 537 3.38 -10.78 -18.19
N SER A 538 3.37 -9.43 -18.24
CA SER A 538 4.60 -8.65 -18.06
C SER A 538 5.06 -8.69 -16.60
N ALA A 539 4.15 -8.61 -15.63
CA ALA A 539 4.50 -8.68 -14.20
C ALA A 539 5.11 -10.04 -13.80
N GLU A 540 4.62 -11.15 -14.37
CA GLU A 540 5.24 -12.48 -14.23
C GLU A 540 6.63 -12.52 -14.91
N SER A 541 6.75 -11.96 -16.12
CA SER A 541 8.04 -11.90 -16.83
C SER A 541 9.10 -11.16 -16.03
N ASP A 542 8.77 -9.97 -15.49
CA ASP A 542 9.73 -9.13 -14.79
C ASP A 542 10.20 -9.76 -13.47
N ASN A 543 9.37 -10.59 -12.82
CA ASN A 543 9.76 -11.41 -11.67
C ASN A 543 10.85 -12.44 -12.05
N TYR A 544 10.67 -13.14 -13.17
CA TYR A 544 11.71 -14.04 -13.69
C TYR A 544 13.00 -13.27 -14.06
N ILE A 545 12.90 -12.11 -14.70
CA ILE A 545 14.05 -11.27 -15.08
C ILE A 545 14.81 -10.75 -13.84
N GLN A 546 14.08 -10.32 -12.79
CA GLN A 546 14.69 -9.88 -11.54
C GLN A 546 15.52 -11.01 -10.89
N ASN A 547 14.98 -12.24 -10.87
CA ASN A 547 15.70 -13.39 -10.31
C ASN A 547 16.82 -13.91 -11.22
N GLN A 548 16.71 -13.76 -12.56
CA GLN A 548 17.83 -13.96 -13.49
C GLN A 548 19.01 -13.03 -13.14
N LYS A 549 18.73 -11.73 -12.94
CA LYS A 549 19.74 -10.73 -12.59
C LYS A 549 20.37 -11.01 -11.22
N LYS A 550 19.56 -11.26 -10.19
CA LYS A 550 20.03 -11.66 -8.84
C LYS A 550 21.00 -12.85 -8.88
N LEU A 551 20.65 -13.95 -9.56
CA LEU A 551 21.54 -15.12 -9.65
C LEU A 551 22.79 -14.85 -10.49
N ARG A 552 22.71 -13.98 -11.50
CA ARG A 552 23.90 -13.56 -12.26
C ARG A 552 24.87 -12.77 -11.40
N CYS A 553 24.39 -11.90 -10.51
CA CYS A 553 25.23 -11.19 -9.54
C CYS A 553 25.90 -12.16 -8.54
N ALA A 554 25.22 -13.25 -8.19
CA ALA A 554 25.78 -14.36 -7.39
C ALA A 554 26.66 -15.34 -8.20
N GLY A 555 27.15 -14.94 -9.37
CA GLY A 555 28.12 -15.70 -10.16
C GLY A 555 27.56 -16.86 -10.99
N VAL A 556 26.25 -17.10 -11.00
CA VAL A 556 25.64 -18.18 -11.78
C VAL A 556 25.72 -17.88 -13.29
N VAL A 557 26.08 -18.89 -14.08
CA VAL A 557 26.15 -18.79 -15.55
C VAL A 557 24.80 -19.15 -16.17
N LEU A 558 23.98 -18.13 -16.38
CA LEU A 558 22.66 -18.23 -17.02
C LEU A 558 22.44 -17.11 -18.03
N PRO A 559 21.63 -17.30 -19.10
CA PRO A 559 21.17 -16.18 -19.89
C PRO A 559 20.27 -15.28 -19.03
N VAL A 560 20.37 -13.97 -19.26
CA VAL A 560 19.63 -12.93 -18.56
C VAL A 560 19.03 -12.05 -19.65
N THR A 561 17.73 -11.82 -19.62
CA THR A 561 17.06 -10.87 -20.52
C THR A 561 17.43 -9.44 -20.10
N ASP A 562 18.09 -8.68 -20.97
CA ASP A 562 18.51 -7.31 -20.69
C ASP A 562 18.00 -6.31 -21.74
N GLY A 563 16.69 -6.04 -21.67
CA GLY A 563 15.99 -5.09 -22.53
C GLY A 563 15.19 -5.75 -23.66
N ASN A 564 14.57 -4.90 -24.49
CA ASN A 564 13.47 -5.32 -25.36
C ASN A 564 13.86 -6.32 -26.47
N ASN A 565 15.14 -6.37 -26.86
CA ASN A 565 15.61 -7.24 -27.94
C ASN A 565 15.71 -8.72 -27.53
N ASP A 566 15.77 -9.00 -26.22
CA ASP A 566 15.86 -10.35 -25.66
C ASP A 566 14.47 -10.96 -25.34
N LEU A 567 13.40 -10.18 -25.50
CA LEU A 567 12.02 -10.58 -25.20
C LEU A 567 11.39 -11.31 -26.38
N VAL A 568 10.56 -12.31 -26.09
CA VAL A 568 9.70 -12.98 -27.07
C VAL A 568 8.26 -12.52 -26.90
N SER A 569 7.55 -12.29 -28.00
CA SER A 569 6.12 -11.96 -27.95
C SER A 569 5.31 -13.23 -27.71
N ILE A 570 4.51 -13.26 -26.64
CA ILE A 570 3.56 -14.32 -26.33
C ILE A 570 2.19 -13.65 -26.14
N SER A 571 1.22 -14.02 -26.98
CA SER A 571 -0.11 -13.41 -27.06
C SER A 571 -0.09 -11.88 -27.19
N GLY A 572 0.92 -11.35 -27.88
CA GLY A 572 1.12 -9.92 -28.12
C GLY A 572 1.88 -9.17 -27.01
N ILE A 573 2.22 -9.82 -25.89
CA ILE A 573 3.01 -9.21 -24.81
C ILE A 573 4.47 -9.69 -24.88
N PRO A 574 5.47 -8.79 -24.84
CA PRO A 574 6.87 -9.19 -24.78
C PRO A 574 7.21 -9.72 -23.37
N VAL A 575 7.74 -10.93 -23.30
CA VAL A 575 8.11 -11.62 -22.05
C VAL A 575 9.46 -12.34 -22.20
N THR A 576 10.12 -12.66 -21.09
CA THR A 576 11.40 -13.39 -21.13
C THR A 576 11.23 -14.81 -21.70
N PRO A 577 12.11 -15.27 -22.61
CA PRO A 577 12.15 -16.67 -23.03
C PRO A 577 12.53 -17.61 -21.87
N GLY A 578 13.23 -17.10 -20.86
CA GLY A 578 13.68 -17.83 -19.66
C GLY A 578 15.19 -17.65 -19.40
N PRO A 579 15.74 -18.26 -18.32
CA PRO A 579 15.07 -19.22 -17.43
C PRO A 579 14.02 -18.59 -16.52
N ARG A 580 13.07 -19.42 -16.06
CA ARG A 580 11.97 -19.02 -15.18
C ARG A 580 12.35 -19.32 -13.73
N ILE A 581 12.94 -18.33 -13.07
CA ILE A 581 13.48 -18.48 -11.72
C ILE A 581 12.56 -17.78 -10.71
N ILE A 582 12.13 -18.51 -9.69
CA ILE A 582 11.49 -17.97 -8.49
C ILE A 582 12.38 -18.26 -7.30
N LEU A 583 12.86 -17.20 -6.67
CA LEU A 583 13.43 -17.22 -5.33
C LEU A 583 12.29 -16.80 -4.39
N CYS A 584 11.74 -17.75 -3.63
CA CYS A 584 10.64 -17.44 -2.70
C CYS A 584 11.17 -16.59 -1.53
N PRO A 585 10.35 -15.79 -0.84
CA PRO A 585 10.83 -14.99 0.29
C PRO A 585 11.41 -15.84 1.44
N SER A 586 10.94 -17.09 1.57
CA SER A 586 11.51 -18.11 2.44
C SER A 586 12.97 -18.45 2.11
N PHE A 587 13.40 -18.37 0.85
CA PHE A 587 14.78 -18.66 0.43
C PHE A 587 15.73 -17.50 0.73
N ALA A 588 15.36 -16.26 0.39
CA ALA A 588 16.13 -15.06 0.69
C ALA A 588 15.28 -13.79 0.50
N ILE A 589 15.49 -12.80 1.36
CA ILE A 589 14.90 -11.44 1.26
C ILE A 589 15.94 -10.33 1.14
N THR A 590 17.23 -10.67 1.21
CA THR A 590 18.37 -9.74 1.13
C THR A 590 19.35 -10.11 0.03
N GLN A 591 20.11 -9.14 -0.48
CA GLN A 591 21.27 -9.40 -1.35
C GLN A 591 22.32 -10.22 -0.61
N GLU A 592 22.61 -9.90 0.65
CA GLU A 592 23.58 -10.66 1.47
C GLU A 592 23.21 -12.15 1.60
N GLU A 593 21.93 -12.50 1.81
CA GLU A 593 21.50 -13.90 1.80
C GLU A 593 21.70 -14.58 0.44
N ILE A 594 21.37 -13.93 -0.67
CA ILE A 594 21.53 -14.53 -2.01
C ILE A 594 23.01 -14.81 -2.28
N LEU A 595 23.91 -13.88 -1.96
CA LEU A 595 25.36 -14.04 -2.16
C LEU A 595 25.99 -15.08 -1.21
N ASN A 596 25.43 -15.28 -0.01
CA ASN A 596 25.90 -16.28 0.93
C ASN A 596 25.31 -17.69 0.69
N LYS A 597 24.07 -17.79 0.19
CA LYS A 597 23.38 -19.06 -0.10
C LYS A 597 23.67 -19.58 -1.50
N VAL A 598 24.08 -18.73 -2.45
CA VAL A 598 24.49 -19.14 -3.80
C VAL A 598 25.99 -18.94 -3.94
N THR A 599 26.72 -20.06 -3.94
CA THR A 599 28.18 -20.11 -3.85
C THR A 599 28.76 -20.97 -4.97
N GLY A 600 30.09 -21.08 -5.02
CA GLY A 600 30.82 -21.88 -6.01
C GLY A 600 30.88 -21.23 -7.40
N ASN A 601 31.61 -21.89 -8.32
CA ASN A 601 32.06 -21.27 -9.57
C ASN A 601 31.54 -21.97 -10.84
N ASP A 602 30.84 -23.10 -10.71
CA ASP A 602 30.46 -23.95 -11.84
C ASP A 602 28.94 -24.01 -12.11
N SER A 603 28.13 -23.28 -11.34
CA SER A 603 26.66 -23.26 -11.45
C SER A 603 26.18 -22.68 -12.79
N LYS A 604 25.31 -23.43 -13.50
CA LYS A 604 24.84 -23.18 -14.86
C LYS A 604 23.34 -23.46 -14.99
N ILE A 605 22.61 -22.59 -15.69
CA ILE A 605 21.16 -22.74 -15.93
C ILE A 605 20.85 -22.42 -17.41
N THR A 606 20.22 -23.34 -18.13
CA THR A 606 19.85 -23.13 -19.56
C THR A 606 18.63 -22.22 -19.73
N GLN A 607 18.48 -21.57 -20.88
CA GLN A 607 17.36 -20.65 -21.16
C GLN A 607 15.97 -21.29 -20.99
N ARG A 608 15.83 -22.59 -21.33
CA ARG A 608 14.58 -23.36 -21.20
C ARG A 608 14.28 -23.83 -19.77
N SER A 609 15.17 -23.57 -18.82
CA SER A 609 15.04 -24.10 -17.47
C SER A 609 14.05 -23.31 -16.61
N SER A 610 13.53 -23.99 -15.58
CA SER A 610 12.71 -23.39 -14.53
C SER A 610 13.24 -23.81 -13.16
N LEU A 611 13.34 -22.87 -12.23
CA LEU A 611 13.90 -23.09 -10.90
C LEU A 611 13.02 -22.47 -9.84
N VAL A 612 12.62 -23.26 -8.83
CA VAL A 612 11.96 -22.77 -7.62
C VAL A 612 12.79 -23.16 -6.40
N LEU A 613 13.20 -22.16 -5.61
CA LEU A 613 13.82 -22.36 -4.31
C LEU A 613 12.92 -21.77 -3.21
N ASP A 614 12.58 -22.59 -2.21
CA ASP A 614 11.60 -22.28 -1.17
C ASP A 614 12.05 -22.91 0.17
N GLY A 615 12.60 -22.10 1.09
CA GLY A 615 13.03 -22.57 2.41
C GLY A 615 14.31 -21.93 2.93
N ARG A 616 14.31 -21.59 4.24
CA ARG A 616 15.29 -20.70 4.89
C ARG A 616 16.74 -21.17 4.80
N HIS A 617 16.95 -22.49 4.83
CA HIS A 617 18.25 -23.11 4.96
C HIS A 617 18.70 -23.91 3.72
N ILE A 618 18.19 -23.56 2.53
CA ILE A 618 18.71 -24.06 1.25
C ILE A 618 20.00 -23.30 0.90
N THR A 619 21.04 -24.03 0.50
CA THR A 619 22.32 -23.50 -0.02
C THR A 619 22.68 -24.20 -1.33
N ILE A 620 23.03 -23.45 -2.36
CA ILE A 620 23.48 -23.94 -3.67
C ILE A 620 24.98 -23.68 -3.79
N ARG A 621 25.78 -24.73 -4.03
CA ARG A 621 27.24 -24.59 -4.31
C ARG A 621 27.60 -24.91 -5.75
N ASN A 622 26.99 -25.93 -6.35
CA ASN A 622 27.15 -26.20 -7.78
C ASN A 622 25.86 -26.84 -8.29
N LEU A 623 25.20 -26.20 -9.26
CA LEU A 623 23.98 -26.70 -9.91
C LEU A 623 24.12 -26.60 -11.43
N ASP A 624 23.88 -27.68 -12.15
CA ASP A 624 23.85 -27.71 -13.63
C ASP A 624 22.44 -28.11 -14.08
N LEU A 625 21.66 -27.14 -14.55
CA LEU A 625 20.22 -27.27 -14.78
C LEU A 625 19.85 -27.05 -16.25
N ASP A 626 19.30 -28.09 -16.87
CA ASP A 626 18.64 -28.09 -18.18
C ASP A 626 17.24 -28.73 -18.09
N GLY A 627 16.32 -28.04 -17.42
CA GLY A 627 14.97 -28.55 -17.15
C GLY A 627 14.27 -27.81 -16.02
N ALA A 628 13.28 -28.44 -15.39
CA ALA A 628 12.58 -27.90 -14.23
C ALA A 628 13.09 -28.54 -12.92
N LEU A 629 13.49 -27.70 -11.96
CA LEU A 629 13.91 -28.10 -10.62
C LEU A 629 13.12 -27.31 -9.57
N VAL A 630 12.55 -28.03 -8.60
CA VAL A 630 11.87 -27.46 -7.43
C VAL A 630 12.52 -28.00 -6.17
N ILE A 631 12.92 -27.12 -5.25
CA ILE A 631 13.44 -27.49 -3.93
C ILE A 631 12.62 -26.77 -2.87
N ARG A 632 11.94 -27.53 -2.01
CA ARG A 632 11.22 -27.04 -0.83
C ARG A 632 11.84 -27.63 0.44
N ALA A 633 12.20 -26.77 1.39
CA ALA A 633 12.75 -27.14 2.69
C ALA A 633 11.89 -26.59 3.83
N GLY A 634 11.59 -27.41 4.84
CA GLY A 634 10.93 -26.97 6.08
C GLY A 634 11.82 -26.08 6.95
N ASP A 635 11.23 -25.42 7.95
CA ASP A 635 11.91 -24.41 8.78
C ASP A 635 13.18 -24.89 9.48
N GLU A 636 13.23 -26.16 9.87
CA GLU A 636 14.37 -26.81 10.55
C GLU A 636 15.14 -27.78 9.62
N THR A 637 14.96 -27.65 8.30
CA THR A 637 15.52 -28.53 7.28
C THR A 637 16.63 -27.82 6.51
N PHE A 638 17.88 -28.19 6.76
CA PHE A 638 19.07 -27.60 6.15
C PHE A 638 19.44 -28.39 4.90
N VAL A 639 19.50 -27.74 3.73
CA VAL A 639 19.65 -28.42 2.44
C VAL A 639 20.81 -27.84 1.64
N THR A 640 21.91 -28.58 1.53
CA THR A 640 23.03 -28.24 0.65
C THR A 640 22.89 -28.95 -0.70
N VAL A 641 22.96 -28.20 -1.79
CA VAL A 641 23.01 -28.71 -3.17
C VAL A 641 24.44 -28.57 -3.69
N ASP A 642 25.16 -29.68 -3.90
CA ASP A 642 26.54 -29.64 -4.37
C ASP A 642 26.82 -30.64 -5.49
N GLY A 643 27.02 -30.08 -6.69
CA GLY A 643 27.36 -30.79 -7.91
C GLY A 643 26.15 -31.36 -8.66
N LEU A 644 24.93 -31.11 -8.17
CA LEU A 644 23.67 -31.61 -8.72
C LEU A 644 23.56 -31.29 -10.22
N LYS A 645 23.22 -32.32 -11.01
CA LYS A 645 22.88 -32.19 -12.42
C LYS A 645 21.42 -32.58 -12.64
N VAL A 646 20.66 -31.73 -13.30
CA VAL A 646 19.26 -31.97 -13.66
C VAL A 646 19.08 -31.74 -15.14
N GLN A 647 18.72 -32.78 -15.88
CA GLN A 647 18.28 -32.68 -17.26
C GLN A 647 16.96 -33.44 -17.42
N ASN A 648 15.89 -32.73 -17.77
CA ASN A 648 14.54 -33.28 -17.85
C ASN A 648 13.67 -32.50 -18.87
N GLY A 649 12.47 -33.00 -19.17
CA GLY A 649 11.50 -32.40 -20.10
C GLY A 649 11.13 -30.94 -19.83
N GLY A 650 11.24 -30.48 -18.58
CA GLY A 650 11.07 -29.08 -18.18
C GLY A 650 9.62 -28.56 -18.28
N TRP A 651 9.49 -27.24 -18.25
CA TRP A 651 8.22 -26.52 -18.33
C TRP A 651 8.18 -25.64 -19.59
N GLU A 652 7.02 -25.57 -20.25
CA GLU A 652 6.81 -24.80 -21.49
C GLU A 652 5.59 -23.88 -21.34
N LEU A 653 5.67 -22.65 -21.84
CA LEU A 653 4.51 -21.76 -21.90
C LEU A 653 3.65 -22.12 -23.12
N VAL A 654 2.35 -22.24 -22.90
CA VAL A 654 1.37 -22.62 -23.92
C VAL A 654 0.39 -21.47 -24.10
N GLU A 655 0.37 -20.85 -25.28
CA GLU A 655 -0.59 -19.82 -25.63
C GLU A 655 -2.03 -20.34 -25.69
N MET A 656 -2.99 -19.47 -25.42
CA MET A 656 -4.40 -19.80 -25.56
C MET A 656 -4.77 -20.02 -27.03
N ASP A 657 -5.18 -21.24 -27.35
CA ASP A 657 -5.96 -21.54 -28.57
C ASP A 657 -7.26 -20.71 -28.56
N PRO A 658 -7.47 -19.77 -29.50
CA PRO A 658 -8.61 -18.84 -29.49
C PRO A 658 -9.97 -19.54 -29.75
N ASN A 659 -9.97 -20.83 -30.03
CA ASN A 659 -11.17 -21.66 -30.20
C ASN A 659 -11.59 -22.39 -28.91
N LYS A 660 -10.92 -22.13 -27.78
CA LYS A 660 -11.19 -22.74 -26.47
C LYS A 660 -11.52 -21.70 -25.41
N GLU A 661 -12.38 -22.07 -24.47
CA GLU A 661 -12.63 -21.31 -23.24
C GLU A 661 -11.55 -21.62 -22.20
N TYR A 662 -11.15 -20.62 -21.42
CA TYR A 662 -10.17 -20.73 -20.33
C TYR A 662 -10.69 -20.02 -19.06
N PRO A 663 -10.20 -20.37 -17.87
CA PRO A 663 -10.45 -19.59 -16.66
C PRO A 663 -9.87 -18.17 -16.77
N GLU A 664 -10.50 -17.19 -16.12
CA GLU A 664 -10.09 -15.79 -16.15
C GLU A 664 -8.60 -15.58 -15.83
N THR A 665 -8.04 -16.35 -14.88
CA THR A 665 -6.63 -16.28 -14.47
C THR A 665 -5.64 -16.61 -15.60
N VAL A 666 -6.06 -17.40 -16.59
CA VAL A 666 -5.32 -17.67 -17.83
C VAL A 666 -5.64 -16.61 -18.87
N THR A 667 -6.91 -16.22 -19.03
CA THR A 667 -7.35 -15.22 -20.01
C THR A 667 -6.68 -13.85 -19.84
N ILE A 668 -6.52 -13.37 -18.60
CA ILE A 668 -5.85 -12.10 -18.30
C ILE A 668 -4.32 -12.16 -18.44
N ARG A 669 -3.75 -13.38 -18.51
CA ARG A 669 -2.32 -13.65 -18.67
C ARG A 669 -1.93 -13.85 -20.14
N GLY A 670 -2.79 -14.50 -20.92
CA GLY A 670 -2.58 -14.83 -22.34
C GLY A 670 -2.07 -16.27 -22.58
N TYR A 671 -1.42 -16.86 -21.57
CA TYR A 671 -0.82 -18.18 -21.64
C TYR A 671 -1.03 -18.99 -20.35
N THR A 672 -0.85 -20.30 -20.46
CA THR A 672 -0.69 -21.24 -19.34
C THR A 672 0.70 -21.90 -19.41
N MET A 673 0.98 -22.87 -18.54
CA MET A 673 2.27 -23.58 -18.49
C MET A 673 2.06 -25.10 -18.45
N GLU A 674 2.61 -25.81 -19.43
CA GLU A 674 2.68 -27.27 -19.42
C GLU A 674 3.95 -27.73 -18.67
N LYS A 675 3.75 -28.47 -17.57
CA LYS A 675 4.83 -28.99 -16.73
C LYS A 675 5.17 -30.43 -17.14
N LYS A 676 5.93 -30.58 -18.23
CA LYS A 676 6.21 -31.86 -18.91
C LYS A 676 6.97 -32.86 -18.05
N GLU A 677 7.98 -32.38 -17.33
CA GLU A 677 8.74 -33.15 -16.34
C GLU A 677 9.25 -32.20 -15.26
N THR A 678 9.55 -32.71 -14.06
CA THR A 678 10.10 -31.90 -12.95
C THR A 678 10.91 -32.79 -12.03
N THR A 679 12.11 -32.35 -11.67
CA THR A 679 12.86 -32.92 -10.56
C THR A 679 12.49 -32.12 -9.32
N GLU A 680 11.85 -32.76 -8.34
CA GLU A 680 11.32 -32.09 -7.16
C GLU A 680 11.86 -32.74 -5.88
N TYR A 681 12.38 -31.90 -4.98
CA TYR A 681 12.83 -32.28 -3.65
C TYR A 681 11.97 -31.55 -2.62
N ILE A 682 11.10 -32.28 -1.92
CA ILE A 682 10.32 -31.75 -0.79
C ILE A 682 10.86 -32.40 0.48
N LEU A 683 11.63 -31.63 1.25
CA LEU A 683 12.26 -32.07 2.49
C LEU A 683 11.62 -31.31 3.65
N GLN A 684 10.96 -32.03 4.56
CA GLN A 684 10.20 -31.46 5.69
C GLN A 684 10.58 -32.10 7.04
N GLU A 685 11.54 -33.03 7.02
CA GLU A 685 12.11 -33.64 8.22
C GLU A 685 13.23 -32.73 8.75
N PRO A 686 13.28 -32.39 10.06
CA PRO A 686 14.38 -31.64 10.64
C PRO A 686 15.74 -32.36 10.52
N GLY A 687 16.80 -31.59 10.25
CA GLY A 687 18.17 -32.09 10.13
C GLY A 687 18.93 -31.56 8.91
N GLU A 688 20.13 -32.09 8.67
CA GLU A 688 21.00 -31.67 7.56
C GLU A 688 20.95 -32.66 6.39
N PHE A 689 20.77 -32.15 5.17
CA PHE A 689 20.64 -32.92 3.95
C PHE A 689 21.59 -32.41 2.86
N LEU A 690 22.28 -33.35 2.20
CA LEU A 690 23.07 -33.12 1.00
C LEU A 690 22.33 -33.69 -0.21
N ILE A 691 22.09 -32.86 -1.22
CA ILE A 691 21.63 -33.28 -2.55
C ILE A 691 22.88 -33.33 -3.45
N GLY A 692 23.33 -34.55 -3.73
CA GLY A 692 24.57 -34.80 -4.46
C GLY A 692 24.46 -34.68 -5.98
N ARG A 693 25.60 -34.84 -6.64
CA ARG A 693 25.73 -34.86 -8.12
C ARG A 693 24.91 -35.94 -8.82
N ASP A 694 24.59 -37.02 -8.13
CA ASP A 694 23.74 -38.13 -8.59
C ASP A 694 22.24 -37.91 -8.33
N GLY A 695 21.86 -36.80 -7.69
CA GLY A 695 20.48 -36.52 -7.29
C GLY A 695 20.01 -37.33 -6.07
N LEU A 696 20.90 -38.07 -5.40
CA LEU A 696 20.55 -38.75 -4.16
C LEU A 696 20.56 -37.77 -2.99
N VAL A 697 19.47 -37.78 -2.22
CA VAL A 697 19.37 -37.07 -0.95
C VAL A 697 20.04 -37.91 0.14
N GLN A 698 21.03 -37.35 0.81
CA GLN A 698 21.74 -37.99 1.93
C GLN A 698 21.51 -37.15 3.19
N LYS A 699 20.91 -37.74 4.23
CA LYS A 699 20.88 -37.10 5.55
C LYS A 699 22.27 -37.20 6.18
N VAL A 700 22.83 -36.06 6.55
CA VAL A 700 24.21 -35.89 7.06
C VAL A 700 24.21 -35.92 8.59
N LEU A 701 23.21 -35.28 9.21
CA LEU A 701 22.93 -35.23 10.66
C LEU A 701 21.41 -35.26 10.88
#